data_AF-A0A8H3EQC9-F1
#
_entry.id   AF-A0A8H3EQC9-F1
#
_cell.length_a   1.000
_cell.length_b   1.000
_cell.length_c   1.000
_cell.angle_alpha   90.00
_cell.angle_beta   90.00
_cell.angle_gamma   90.00
#
_symmetry.space_group_name_H-M   'P 1'
#
loop_
_entity.id
_entity.type
_entity.pdbx_description
1 polymer ?
#
loop_
_entity_poly.entity_id
_entity_poly.type
_entity_poly.pdbx_seq_one_letter_code
_entity_poly.pdbx_strand_id
1 'polypeptide(L)'
;MALENANSHVSIIDIRQRGFDLSLVDEIRQKLNPVKGQERRMPTRLLYDEEGLQLFEHVTYLDEYYLTNAEIAILTTHTEAIARSIEPGSQVIELGSGNLRKVSILLQSFERAKMDVDYYALDLSRPELERTLSAVDGVYKYVRCHGLFGTYDDGLTWLKKTADLGKAKCILWIGSSIGNLDRTGAAYFLKAFSEVLRGKDSMLIGIDACQESGKVYHAYNDKRGITHNFVLNGLKHANKLMGKEVFKKDDWKVVGEYDEEFGRHQAFYSPVRDVVVEGTLIRAGESIRVEESYKYSILQSNELWERAGLMEQARFGDKINEYHLHLVSKPAFSYPLRVDEYAAQPVPSLHEFEQLWAAWDIVTRHMIPEEELHSKPIKLRNCCLFYLGHIPAFLDMHLTRATSDAATEPSSYHHIFERGIDPDVDNPENCHAHSDIPDEWPPIGEIFDYQERVRTRTRSLFHDKGLEANRKLGRAKWIGFEHEAMHLETLLYMLLQSDRTLPPPGVAPDFVALGKQARKAAVPNQWIPIPASTIDVGLEDPENDDGPDRHFGWDNEKPQRWIDVPAFEAQARPLTNEDYARYLYHTGQDVLPASWVSERSSHCGPGDPRDALINRHSSYQNGLSPPLTDAYLTGKSIRTVYGPISLEHALDWPVFASYDELSRCATWMHGRIPSVEEVRSIYNYVDPNKNKKADSINTKKVSAVNGQVSPSFPDKYKLLMAEQASFQ
;
A
#
# COMPACT_ATOMS: atom_id res chain seq x y z
N MET A 1 29.14 -55.22 5.37
CA MET A 1 28.38 -54.48 4.34
C MET A 1 26.90 -54.80 4.55
N ALA A 2 26.26 -54.05 5.42
CA ALA A 2 24.81 -54.01 5.56
C ALA A 2 24.40 -52.62 5.09
N LEU A 3 23.64 -52.57 4.01
CA LEU A 3 23.12 -51.33 3.44
C LEU A 3 22.07 -50.77 4.39
N GLU A 4 22.32 -49.55 4.86
CA GLU A 4 21.37 -48.72 5.60
C GLU A 4 20.15 -48.42 4.70
N ASN A 5 18.97 -48.84 5.16
CA ASN A 5 17.70 -48.29 4.72
C ASN A 5 17.61 -46.84 5.22
N ALA A 6 17.97 -45.87 4.39
CA ALA A 6 17.60 -44.48 4.60
C ALA A 6 16.15 -44.30 4.14
N ASN A 7 15.20 -44.38 5.06
CA ASN A 7 13.83 -43.91 4.84
C ASN A 7 13.89 -42.38 4.60
N SER A 8 13.77 -41.93 3.35
CA SER A 8 13.46 -40.53 3.07
C SER A 8 12.01 -40.28 3.48
N HIS A 9 11.82 -39.45 4.49
CA HIS A 9 10.51 -38.89 4.83
C HIS A 9 10.66 -37.38 4.84
N VAL A 10 9.83 -36.69 4.07
CA VAL A 10 9.73 -35.22 4.12
C VAL A 10 9.48 -34.79 5.57
N SER A 11 10.29 -33.85 6.05
CA SER A 11 10.21 -33.36 7.44
C SER A 11 8.92 -32.56 7.64
N ILE A 12 8.11 -32.95 8.62
CA ILE A 12 6.92 -32.21 9.07
C ILE A 12 7.15 -31.72 10.49
N ILE A 13 7.05 -30.41 10.68
CA ILE A 13 7.27 -29.72 11.96
C ILE A 13 5.91 -29.35 12.55
N ASP A 14 5.59 -29.83 13.75
CA ASP A 14 4.39 -29.40 14.50
C ASP A 14 4.67 -28.05 15.16
N ILE A 15 3.97 -27.01 14.70
CA ILE A 15 4.15 -25.61 15.14
C ILE A 15 2.98 -25.11 15.99
N ARG A 16 1.98 -25.95 16.26
CA ARG A 16 0.75 -25.57 16.96
C ARG A 16 1.02 -25.11 18.39
N GLN A 17 0.39 -24.01 18.80
CA GLN A 17 0.31 -23.64 20.21
C GLN A 17 -0.67 -24.55 20.99
N ARG A 18 -0.45 -24.78 22.30
CA ARG A 18 -1.31 -25.64 23.15
C ARG A 18 -2.73 -25.08 23.30
N GLY A 19 -3.77 -25.94 23.25
CA GLY A 19 -5.17 -25.58 23.58
C GLY A 19 -6.15 -25.46 22.40
N PHE A 20 -5.74 -25.87 21.20
CA PHE A 20 -6.44 -25.65 19.94
C PHE A 20 -7.88 -26.18 19.86
N ASP A 21 -8.11 -27.47 20.11
CA ASP A 21 -9.43 -28.11 19.83
C ASP A 21 -10.54 -27.65 20.78
N LEU A 22 -10.19 -27.35 22.04
CA LEU A 22 -11.14 -26.84 23.03
C LEU A 22 -11.69 -25.47 22.64
N SER A 23 -10.90 -24.65 21.93
CA SER A 23 -11.32 -23.30 21.52
C SER A 23 -12.43 -23.31 20.45
N LEU A 24 -12.47 -24.32 19.57
CA LEU A 24 -13.39 -24.34 18.44
C LEU A 24 -14.82 -24.70 18.85
N VAL A 25 -14.99 -25.60 19.83
CA VAL A 25 -16.33 -25.94 20.37
C VAL A 25 -16.96 -24.74 21.07
N ASP A 26 -16.17 -23.99 21.84
CA ASP A 26 -16.66 -22.78 22.51
C ASP A 26 -16.98 -21.66 21.50
N GLU A 27 -16.20 -21.55 20.42
CA GLU A 27 -16.49 -20.63 19.32
C GLU A 27 -17.83 -20.97 18.64
N ILE A 28 -18.11 -22.24 18.38
CA ILE A 28 -19.41 -22.69 17.83
C ILE A 28 -20.56 -22.23 18.75
N ARG A 29 -20.44 -22.48 20.06
CA ARG A 29 -21.47 -22.10 21.03
C ARG A 29 -21.70 -20.59 21.07
N GLN A 30 -20.63 -19.80 21.03
CA GLN A 30 -20.69 -18.34 21.04
C GLN A 30 -21.32 -17.79 19.76
N LYS A 31 -20.90 -18.28 18.58
CA LYS A 31 -21.38 -17.77 17.29
C LYS A 31 -22.81 -18.20 16.96
N LEU A 32 -23.26 -19.33 17.48
CA LEU A 32 -24.65 -19.74 17.39
C LEU A 32 -25.55 -18.92 18.32
N ASN A 33 -25.03 -18.38 19.43
CA ASN A 33 -25.77 -17.61 20.41
C ASN A 33 -25.20 -16.20 20.58
N PRO A 34 -25.23 -15.37 19.53
CA PRO A 34 -24.66 -14.04 19.58
C PRO A 34 -25.53 -13.10 20.43
N VAL A 35 -25.01 -11.89 20.69
CA VAL A 35 -25.77 -10.85 21.41
C VAL A 35 -27.02 -10.47 20.61
N LYS A 36 -28.13 -10.19 21.29
CA LYS A 36 -29.42 -9.90 20.66
C LYS A 36 -29.29 -8.79 19.60
N GLY A 37 -29.72 -9.08 18.38
CA GLY A 37 -29.63 -8.18 17.23
C GLY A 37 -28.45 -8.45 16.28
N GLN A 38 -27.56 -9.37 16.64
CA GLN A 38 -26.51 -9.87 15.75
C GLN A 38 -26.97 -11.14 15.00
N GLU A 39 -26.41 -11.35 13.81
CA GLU A 39 -26.63 -12.54 12.99
C GLU A 39 -25.90 -13.76 13.59
N ARG A 40 -26.54 -14.94 13.53
CA ARG A 40 -25.89 -16.20 13.91
C ARG A 40 -24.86 -16.62 12.87
N ARG A 41 -23.73 -17.15 13.34
CA ARG A 41 -22.63 -17.58 12.46
C ARG A 41 -22.08 -18.94 12.88
N MET A 42 -21.31 -19.55 11.99
CA MET A 42 -20.52 -20.75 12.24
C MET A 42 -19.06 -20.52 11.82
N PRO A 43 -18.07 -21.11 12.51
CA PRO A 43 -16.67 -21.00 12.10
C PRO A 43 -16.43 -21.69 10.75
N THR A 44 -15.89 -20.97 9.76
CA THR A 44 -15.55 -21.51 8.43
C THR A 44 -14.51 -22.64 8.51
N ARG A 45 -13.69 -22.66 9.56
CA ARG A 45 -12.74 -23.75 9.84
C ARG A 45 -13.38 -25.12 10.00
N LEU A 46 -14.67 -25.18 10.32
CA LEU A 46 -15.40 -26.45 10.36
C LEU A 46 -15.42 -27.14 9.00
N LEU A 47 -15.33 -26.38 7.90
CA LEU A 47 -15.37 -26.92 6.55
C LEU A 47 -14.11 -27.69 6.17
N TYR A 48 -13.00 -27.55 6.90
CA TYR A 48 -11.67 -28.02 6.49
C TYR A 48 -11.10 -29.11 7.42
N ASP A 49 -11.92 -30.06 7.86
CA ASP A 49 -11.38 -31.34 8.33
C ASP A 49 -10.90 -32.19 7.15
N GLU A 50 -10.40 -33.40 7.41
CA GLU A 50 -9.88 -34.31 6.39
C GLU A 50 -10.88 -34.57 5.24
N GLU A 51 -12.14 -34.86 5.56
CA GLU A 51 -13.20 -35.09 4.57
C GLU A 51 -13.58 -33.79 3.83
N GLY A 52 -13.61 -32.68 4.56
CA GLY A 52 -13.85 -31.35 4.00
C GLY A 52 -12.80 -30.93 2.98
N LEU A 53 -11.51 -31.17 3.27
CA LEU A 53 -10.41 -30.89 2.35
C LEU A 53 -10.52 -31.72 1.06
N GLN A 54 -10.92 -32.99 1.16
CA GLN A 54 -11.16 -33.85 -0.02
C GLN A 54 -12.36 -33.38 -0.85
N LEU A 55 -13.43 -32.91 -0.19
CA LEU A 55 -14.58 -32.32 -0.88
C LEU A 55 -14.20 -31.00 -1.58
N PHE A 56 -13.43 -30.14 -0.91
CA PHE A 56 -12.93 -28.92 -1.52
C PHE A 56 -12.00 -29.21 -2.71
N GLU A 57 -11.15 -30.24 -2.61
CA GLU A 57 -10.35 -30.70 -3.75
C GLU A 57 -11.25 -30.99 -4.96
N HIS A 58 -12.38 -31.68 -4.80
CA HIS A 58 -13.34 -31.88 -5.89
C HIS A 58 -13.97 -30.58 -6.41
N VAL A 59 -14.26 -29.60 -5.54
CA VAL A 59 -14.74 -28.27 -5.96
C VAL A 59 -13.73 -27.62 -6.90
N THR A 60 -12.42 -27.74 -6.64
CA THR A 60 -11.36 -27.15 -7.48
C THR A 60 -11.24 -27.73 -8.90
N TYR A 61 -11.95 -28.83 -9.20
CA TYR A 61 -12.02 -29.43 -10.54
C TYR A 61 -13.34 -29.13 -11.27
N LEU A 62 -14.28 -28.39 -10.66
CA LEU A 62 -15.51 -27.98 -11.31
C LEU A 62 -15.26 -26.87 -12.34
N ASP A 63 -15.93 -26.96 -13.48
CA ASP A 63 -15.87 -25.93 -14.51
C ASP A 63 -16.47 -24.60 -14.02
N GLU A 64 -17.52 -24.67 -13.18
CA GLU A 64 -18.11 -23.48 -12.56
C GLU A 64 -17.15 -22.77 -11.60
N TYR A 65 -16.27 -23.50 -10.89
CA TYR A 65 -15.30 -22.95 -9.95
C TYR A 65 -14.03 -22.49 -10.66
N TYR A 66 -14.16 -21.41 -11.45
CA TYR A 66 -13.12 -20.93 -12.37
C TYR A 66 -11.78 -20.54 -11.70
N LEU A 67 -11.79 -20.19 -10.41
CA LEU A 67 -10.65 -19.59 -9.69
C LEU A 67 -9.38 -20.45 -9.81
N THR A 68 -9.50 -21.76 -9.61
CA THR A 68 -8.34 -22.67 -9.64
C THR A 68 -7.68 -22.71 -11.00
N ASN A 69 -8.47 -22.83 -12.07
CA ASN A 69 -7.95 -22.92 -13.43
C ASN A 69 -7.42 -21.57 -13.93
N ALA A 70 -8.04 -20.45 -13.53
CA ALA A 70 -7.53 -19.11 -13.80
C ALA A 70 -6.14 -18.93 -13.16
N GLU A 71 -5.99 -19.26 -11.88
CA GLU A 71 -4.70 -19.15 -11.18
C GLU A 71 -3.63 -20.09 -11.76
N ILE A 72 -3.98 -21.33 -12.11
CA ILE A 72 -3.07 -22.26 -12.81
C ILE A 72 -2.62 -21.69 -14.16
N ALA A 73 -3.51 -21.06 -14.92
CA ALA A 73 -3.17 -20.46 -16.21
C ALA A 73 -2.18 -19.30 -16.04
N ILE A 74 -2.36 -18.47 -15.02
CA ILE A 74 -1.44 -17.37 -14.68
C ILE A 74 -0.09 -17.94 -14.25
N LEU A 75 -0.06 -18.88 -13.29
CA LEU A 75 1.18 -19.53 -12.85
C LEU A 75 1.92 -20.14 -14.02
N THR A 76 1.23 -20.87 -14.91
CA THR A 76 1.85 -21.48 -16.09
C THR A 76 2.43 -20.43 -17.04
N THR A 77 1.68 -19.36 -17.31
CA THR A 77 2.09 -18.32 -18.28
C THR A 77 3.24 -17.46 -17.76
N HIS A 78 3.24 -17.16 -16.45
CA HIS A 78 4.17 -16.21 -15.84
C HIS A 78 5.21 -16.87 -14.91
N THR A 79 5.31 -18.21 -14.89
CA THR A 79 6.12 -18.93 -13.89
C THR A 79 7.57 -18.45 -13.84
N GLU A 80 8.17 -18.14 -14.99
CA GLU A 80 9.57 -17.69 -15.07
C GLU A 80 9.75 -16.25 -14.57
N ALA A 81 8.76 -15.39 -14.79
CA ALA A 81 8.78 -14.03 -14.27
C ALA A 81 8.58 -14.02 -12.75
N ILE A 82 7.61 -14.81 -12.26
CA ILE A 82 7.37 -14.99 -10.82
C ILE A 82 8.63 -15.57 -10.15
N ALA A 83 9.21 -16.63 -10.71
CA ALA A 83 10.38 -17.26 -10.12
C ALA A 83 11.60 -16.33 -10.07
N ARG A 84 11.84 -15.53 -11.11
CA ARG A 84 12.92 -14.51 -11.13
C ARG A 84 12.73 -13.39 -10.13
N SER A 85 11.50 -13.16 -9.67
CA SER A 85 11.19 -12.11 -8.69
C SER A 85 11.38 -12.58 -7.25
N ILE A 86 11.66 -13.87 -7.04
CA ILE A 86 11.92 -14.47 -5.72
C ILE A 86 13.42 -14.66 -5.55
N GLU A 87 13.97 -14.16 -4.43
CA GLU A 87 15.40 -14.23 -4.16
C GLU A 87 15.89 -15.69 -4.05
N PRO A 88 17.01 -16.06 -4.72
CA PRO A 88 17.64 -17.36 -4.52
C PRO A 88 18.05 -17.61 -3.05
N GLY A 89 17.90 -18.83 -2.57
CA GLY A 89 18.15 -19.20 -1.16
C GLY A 89 17.00 -18.83 -0.21
N SER A 90 15.86 -18.42 -0.75
CA SER A 90 14.69 -18.05 0.05
C SER A 90 13.98 -19.24 0.70
N GLN A 91 13.32 -18.95 1.82
CA GLN A 91 12.28 -19.78 2.38
C GLN A 91 10.95 -19.40 1.73
N VAL A 92 10.31 -20.33 1.04
CA VAL A 92 9.01 -20.14 0.39
C VAL A 92 7.95 -20.83 1.23
N ILE A 93 7.04 -20.07 1.84
CA ILE A 93 6.04 -20.59 2.78
C ILE A 93 4.66 -20.46 2.14
N GLU A 94 4.00 -21.58 1.85
CA GLU A 94 2.62 -21.58 1.35
C GLU A 94 1.62 -21.69 2.51
N LEU A 95 0.76 -20.67 2.65
CA LEU A 95 -0.30 -20.64 3.64
C LEU A 95 -1.53 -21.39 3.11
N GLY A 96 -1.76 -22.61 3.61
CA GLY A 96 -2.85 -23.48 3.18
C GLY A 96 -2.49 -24.20 1.89
N SER A 97 -1.55 -25.13 1.99
CA SER A 97 -0.92 -25.79 0.82
C SER A 97 -1.84 -26.67 -0.02
N GLY A 98 -2.94 -27.18 0.55
CA GLY A 98 -3.87 -28.03 -0.18
C GLY A 98 -3.17 -29.21 -0.87
N ASN A 99 -3.48 -29.47 -2.14
CA ASN A 99 -3.00 -30.65 -2.88
C ASN A 99 -1.76 -30.42 -3.78
N LEU A 100 -1.01 -29.33 -3.56
CA LEU A 100 0.20 -28.94 -4.32
C LEU A 100 0.03 -28.71 -5.84
N ARG A 101 -1.17 -28.89 -6.43
CA ARG A 101 -1.41 -28.83 -7.88
C ARG A 101 -0.96 -27.49 -8.49
N LYS A 102 -1.15 -26.40 -7.75
CA LYS A 102 -0.80 -25.04 -8.18
C LYS A 102 0.68 -24.76 -7.95
N VAL A 103 1.14 -24.92 -6.70
CA VAL A 103 2.51 -24.59 -6.31
C VAL A 103 3.56 -25.44 -7.04
N SER A 104 3.23 -26.68 -7.42
CA SER A 104 4.14 -27.55 -8.18
C SER A 104 4.64 -26.92 -9.48
N ILE A 105 3.84 -26.06 -10.13
CA ILE A 105 4.26 -25.31 -11.33
C ILE A 105 5.47 -24.42 -10.99
N LEU A 106 5.41 -23.73 -9.85
CA LEU A 106 6.45 -22.84 -9.37
C LEU A 106 7.66 -23.64 -8.85
N LEU A 107 7.45 -24.72 -8.09
CA LEU A 107 8.54 -25.58 -7.61
C LEU A 107 9.34 -26.18 -8.76
N GLN A 108 8.68 -26.65 -9.82
CA GLN A 108 9.34 -27.12 -11.03
C GLN A 108 10.12 -26.00 -11.74
N SER A 109 9.62 -24.77 -11.71
CA SER A 109 10.33 -23.62 -12.25
C SER A 109 11.61 -23.32 -11.48
N PHE A 110 11.57 -23.36 -10.15
CA PHE A 110 12.76 -23.22 -9.31
C PHE A 110 13.78 -24.32 -9.59
N GLU A 111 13.32 -25.57 -9.69
CA GLU A 111 14.19 -26.71 -10.02
C GLU A 111 14.85 -26.55 -11.40
N ARG A 112 14.10 -26.17 -12.44
CA ARG A 112 14.65 -25.91 -13.78
C ARG A 112 15.67 -24.78 -13.78
N ALA A 113 15.41 -23.73 -13.00
CA ALA A 113 16.33 -22.61 -12.81
C ALA A 113 17.53 -22.95 -11.92
N LYS A 114 17.57 -24.15 -11.32
CA LYS A 114 18.58 -24.58 -10.34
C LYS A 114 18.66 -23.63 -9.15
N MET A 115 17.51 -23.06 -8.78
CA MET A 115 17.41 -22.10 -7.70
C MET A 115 17.29 -22.84 -6.38
N ASP A 116 18.19 -22.53 -5.45
CA ASP A 116 18.18 -23.11 -4.11
C ASP A 116 16.98 -22.55 -3.32
N VAL A 117 16.05 -23.42 -2.88
CA VAL A 117 14.81 -23.00 -2.19
C VAL A 117 14.44 -23.99 -1.09
N ASP A 118 14.04 -23.47 0.07
CA ASP A 118 13.37 -24.24 1.11
C ASP A 118 11.86 -23.96 1.06
N TYR A 119 11.08 -24.90 0.55
CA TYR A 119 9.62 -24.81 0.45
C TYR A 119 8.94 -25.40 1.70
N TYR A 120 8.04 -24.64 2.32
CA TYR A 120 7.26 -25.02 3.49
C TYR A 120 5.77 -25.01 3.16
N ALA A 121 5.16 -26.19 3.12
CA ALA A 121 3.72 -26.38 3.02
C ALA A 121 3.09 -26.24 4.41
N LEU A 122 2.31 -25.19 4.66
CA LEU A 122 1.61 -25.00 5.93
C LEU A 122 0.14 -25.41 5.81
N ASP A 123 -0.31 -26.34 6.67
CA ASP A 123 -1.68 -26.84 6.65
C ASP A 123 -2.16 -27.37 8.02
N LEU A 124 -3.48 -27.53 8.14
CA LEU A 124 -4.19 -27.96 9.35
C LEU A 124 -4.27 -29.49 9.50
N SER A 125 -3.89 -30.26 8.49
CA SER A 125 -4.01 -31.71 8.50
C SER A 125 -2.64 -32.38 8.30
N ARG A 126 -2.11 -32.99 9.36
CA ARG A 126 -0.87 -33.78 9.29
C ARG A 126 -0.95 -34.93 8.27
N PRO A 127 -2.02 -35.75 8.23
CA PRO A 127 -2.15 -36.79 7.21
C PRO A 127 -2.15 -36.24 5.77
N GLU A 128 -2.79 -35.10 5.52
CA GLU A 128 -2.79 -34.48 4.19
C GLU A 128 -1.41 -33.91 3.83
N LEU A 129 -0.69 -33.32 4.79
CA LEU A 129 0.71 -32.91 4.59
C LEU A 129 1.60 -34.13 4.25
N GLU A 130 1.45 -35.25 4.95
CA GLU A 130 2.19 -36.48 4.65
C GLU A 130 1.86 -37.00 3.24
N ARG A 131 0.57 -37.06 2.89
CA ARG A 131 0.10 -37.51 1.58
C ARG A 131 0.66 -36.65 0.45
N THR A 132 0.49 -35.34 0.57
CA THR A 132 0.83 -34.39 -0.51
C THR A 132 2.34 -34.26 -0.69
N LEU A 133 3.11 -34.15 0.40
CA LEU A 133 4.56 -34.03 0.33
C LEU A 133 5.24 -35.33 -0.12
N SER A 134 4.63 -36.49 0.12
CA SER A 134 5.15 -37.76 -0.42
C SER A 134 5.22 -37.80 -1.95
N ALA A 135 4.37 -37.03 -2.64
CA ALA A 135 4.35 -36.96 -4.10
C ALA A 135 5.53 -36.16 -4.69
N VAL A 136 6.22 -35.38 -3.86
CA VAL A 136 7.38 -34.56 -4.26
C VAL A 136 8.68 -34.98 -3.56
N ASP A 137 8.64 -36.03 -2.73
CA ASP A 137 9.83 -36.54 -2.04
C ASP A 137 10.84 -37.11 -3.04
N GLY A 138 12.09 -36.66 -2.95
CA GLY A 138 13.17 -37.06 -3.87
C GLY A 138 13.01 -36.61 -5.33
N VAL A 139 11.98 -35.81 -5.67
CA VAL A 139 11.73 -35.33 -7.05
C VAL A 139 12.65 -34.17 -7.43
N TYR A 140 12.95 -33.30 -6.47
CA TYR A 140 13.71 -32.06 -6.69
C TYR A 140 15.12 -32.15 -6.08
N LYS A 141 16.11 -31.58 -6.78
CA LYS A 141 17.50 -31.50 -6.32
C LYS A 141 17.82 -30.16 -5.66
N TYR A 142 17.24 -29.08 -6.15
CA TYR A 142 17.50 -27.71 -5.70
C TYR A 142 16.39 -27.18 -4.78
N VAL A 143 15.20 -27.79 -4.83
CA VAL A 143 14.07 -27.46 -3.95
C VAL A 143 13.95 -28.48 -2.83
N ARG A 144 14.02 -28.02 -1.57
CA ARG A 144 13.78 -28.85 -0.38
C ARG A 144 12.38 -28.60 0.14
N CYS A 145 11.56 -29.64 0.20
CA CYS A 145 10.18 -29.54 0.66
C CYS A 145 10.08 -29.92 2.14
N HIS A 146 9.25 -29.20 2.89
CA HIS A 146 8.98 -29.37 4.30
C HIS A 146 7.50 -29.14 4.59
N GLY A 147 6.98 -29.74 5.66
CA GLY A 147 5.63 -29.48 6.16
C GLY A 147 5.65 -28.68 7.46
N LEU A 148 4.71 -27.74 7.61
CA LEU A 148 4.40 -27.03 8.84
C LEU A 148 2.98 -27.37 9.25
N PHE A 149 2.84 -28.14 10.31
CA PHE A 149 1.53 -28.52 10.84
C PHE A 149 1.06 -27.48 11.84
N GLY A 150 0.06 -26.67 11.45
CA GLY A 150 -0.54 -25.64 12.29
C GLY A 150 -1.39 -24.64 11.53
N THR A 151 -1.87 -23.62 12.24
CA THR A 151 -2.65 -22.52 11.66
C THR A 151 -1.77 -21.47 10.99
N TYR A 152 -2.41 -20.51 10.32
CA TYR A 152 -1.75 -19.29 9.84
C TYR A 152 -1.11 -18.49 11.00
N ASP A 153 -1.74 -18.44 12.17
CA ASP A 153 -1.19 -17.78 13.37
C ASP A 153 0.05 -18.49 13.91
N ASP A 154 0.02 -19.81 13.95
CA ASP A 154 1.17 -20.63 14.31
C ASP A 154 2.30 -20.39 13.29
N GLY A 155 1.96 -20.29 12.00
CA GLY A 155 2.88 -19.98 10.91
C GLY A 155 3.53 -18.61 11.08
N LEU A 156 2.74 -17.57 11.38
CA LEU A 156 3.25 -16.24 11.68
C LEU A 156 4.18 -16.26 12.91
N THR A 157 3.78 -16.98 13.96
CA THR A 157 4.61 -17.13 15.18
C THR A 157 5.92 -17.85 14.88
N TRP A 158 5.88 -18.87 14.02
CA TRP A 158 7.06 -19.57 13.54
C TRP A 158 7.97 -18.65 12.73
N LEU A 159 7.43 -17.85 11.80
CA LEU A 159 8.17 -16.85 11.02
C LEU A 159 8.84 -15.79 11.91
N LYS A 160 8.17 -15.34 12.98
CA LYS A 160 8.77 -14.42 13.97
C LYS A 160 10.00 -15.02 14.64
N LYS A 161 9.99 -16.32 14.94
CA LYS A 161 11.11 -17.03 15.57
C LYS A 161 12.25 -17.33 14.61
N THR A 162 11.97 -17.46 13.32
CA THR A 162 12.97 -17.74 12.27
C THR A 162 13.45 -16.47 11.55
N ALA A 163 12.98 -15.29 11.98
CA ALA A 163 13.28 -14.01 11.34
C ALA A 163 14.79 -13.73 11.21
N ASP A 164 15.58 -14.12 12.21
CA ASP A 164 17.01 -13.83 12.32
C ASP A 164 17.92 -14.81 11.56
N LEU A 165 17.36 -15.79 10.83
CA LEU A 165 18.14 -16.79 10.10
C LEU A 165 18.80 -16.26 8.82
N GLY A 166 18.64 -14.96 8.50
CA GLY A 166 19.29 -14.30 7.37
C GLY A 166 18.82 -14.73 5.98
N LYS A 167 17.84 -15.65 5.88
CA LYS A 167 17.22 -16.06 4.61
C LYS A 167 16.06 -15.13 4.25
N ALA A 168 15.98 -14.76 2.98
CA ALA A 168 14.82 -14.07 2.43
C ALA A 168 13.59 -14.98 2.49
N LYS A 169 12.40 -14.39 2.64
CA LYS A 169 11.14 -15.11 2.78
C LYS A 169 10.19 -14.72 1.66
N CYS A 170 9.54 -15.71 1.04
CA CYS A 170 8.43 -15.48 0.13
C CYS A 170 7.20 -16.22 0.67
N ILE A 171 6.16 -15.46 1.03
CA ILE A 171 4.92 -16.04 1.54
C ILE A 171 3.93 -16.19 0.38
N LEU A 172 3.53 -17.42 0.08
CA LEU A 172 2.49 -17.69 -0.91
C LEU A 172 1.14 -17.77 -0.20
N TRP A 173 0.18 -16.95 -0.63
CA TRP A 173 -1.21 -17.04 -0.19
C TRP A 173 -2.13 -17.01 -1.41
N ILE A 174 -2.23 -18.17 -2.05
CA ILE A 174 -2.86 -18.35 -3.36
C ILE A 174 -4.25 -18.99 -3.23
N GLY A 175 -5.07 -18.89 -4.28
CA GLY A 175 -6.43 -19.43 -4.34
C GLY A 175 -7.52 -18.47 -3.88
N SER A 176 -7.20 -17.19 -3.72
CA SER A 176 -8.12 -16.16 -3.25
C SER A 176 -8.68 -16.42 -1.84
N SER A 177 -7.93 -17.17 -1.02
CA SER A 177 -8.23 -17.40 0.40
C SER A 177 -8.33 -16.10 1.20
N ILE A 178 -7.69 -15.03 0.74
CA ILE A 178 -7.84 -13.68 1.29
C ILE A 178 -9.28 -13.16 1.23
N GLY A 179 -10.08 -13.63 0.26
CA GLY A 179 -11.49 -13.32 0.16
C GLY A 179 -12.33 -13.90 1.30
N ASN A 180 -11.80 -14.84 2.08
CA ASN A 180 -12.51 -15.43 3.22
C ASN A 180 -12.52 -14.53 4.46
N LEU A 181 -11.81 -13.40 4.39
CA LEU A 181 -11.83 -12.34 5.39
C LEU A 181 -12.58 -11.14 4.81
N ASP A 182 -13.29 -10.40 5.67
CA ASP A 182 -13.72 -9.05 5.29
C ASP A 182 -12.52 -8.17 4.95
N ARG A 183 -12.74 -7.09 4.18
CA ARG A 183 -11.65 -6.24 3.67
C ARG A 183 -10.73 -5.70 4.77
N THR A 184 -11.31 -5.37 5.92
CA THR A 184 -10.57 -4.84 7.07
C THR A 184 -9.75 -5.94 7.73
N GLY A 185 -10.36 -7.11 7.97
CA GLY A 185 -9.70 -8.31 8.49
C GLY A 185 -8.57 -8.81 7.59
N ALA A 186 -8.76 -8.76 6.27
CA ALA A 186 -7.72 -9.09 5.28
C ALA A 186 -6.51 -8.15 5.40
N ALA A 187 -6.73 -6.84 5.48
CA ALA A 187 -5.67 -5.85 5.67
C ALA A 187 -4.92 -6.07 7.00
N TYR A 188 -5.64 -6.29 8.10
CA TYR A 188 -5.02 -6.57 9.41
C TYR A 188 -4.21 -7.86 9.41
N PHE A 189 -4.73 -8.92 8.79
CA PHE A 189 -4.02 -10.18 8.66
C PHE A 189 -2.71 -10.00 7.89
N LEU A 190 -2.77 -9.35 6.72
CA LEU A 190 -1.57 -9.06 5.93
C LEU A 190 -0.59 -8.14 6.65
N LYS A 191 -1.08 -7.13 7.38
CA LYS A 191 -0.23 -6.25 8.19
C LYS A 191 0.62 -7.04 9.17
N ALA A 192 0.03 -8.03 9.86
CA ALA A 192 0.77 -8.87 10.80
C ALA A 192 1.90 -9.67 10.13
N PHE A 193 1.71 -10.12 8.88
CA PHE A 193 2.78 -10.74 8.09
C PHE A 193 3.79 -9.70 7.56
N SER A 194 3.35 -8.53 7.13
CA SER A 194 4.24 -7.43 6.69
C SER A 194 5.25 -7.05 7.78
N GLU A 195 4.87 -7.14 9.05
CA GLU A 195 5.72 -6.84 10.21
C GLU A 195 6.89 -7.81 10.37
N VAL A 196 6.80 -9.02 9.79
CA VAL A 196 7.90 -10.00 9.80
C VAL A 196 8.72 -10.00 8.51
N LEU A 197 8.25 -9.32 7.46
CA LEU A 197 8.99 -9.12 6.22
C LEU A 197 10.12 -8.11 6.42
N ARG A 198 11.24 -8.35 5.75
CA ARG A 198 12.43 -7.49 5.74
C ARG A 198 12.93 -7.34 4.31
N GLY A 199 13.50 -6.20 3.95
CA GLY A 199 14.29 -6.00 2.71
C GLY A 199 13.77 -6.75 1.47
N LYS A 200 14.37 -7.92 1.19
CA LYS A 200 14.11 -8.76 0.00
C LYS A 200 12.93 -9.73 0.14
N ASP A 201 12.24 -9.72 1.28
CA ASP A 201 11.08 -10.57 1.53
C ASP A 201 9.87 -10.10 0.71
N SER A 202 9.04 -11.04 0.30
CA SER A 202 7.87 -10.79 -0.54
C SER A 202 6.69 -11.69 -0.16
N MET A 203 5.52 -11.36 -0.71
CA MET A 203 4.35 -12.22 -0.68
C MET A 203 3.79 -12.34 -2.10
N LEU A 204 3.37 -13.54 -2.49
CA LEU A 204 2.63 -13.79 -3.72
C LEU A 204 1.18 -14.14 -3.35
N ILE A 205 0.27 -13.22 -3.61
CA ILE A 205 -1.12 -13.29 -3.15
C ILE A 205 -2.05 -13.45 -4.35
N GLY A 206 -2.89 -14.47 -4.34
CA GLY A 206 -3.95 -14.65 -5.34
C GLY A 206 -5.21 -13.90 -4.96
N ILE A 207 -5.74 -13.11 -5.88
CA ILE A 207 -6.98 -12.34 -5.71
C ILE A 207 -7.92 -12.62 -6.88
N ASP A 208 -9.14 -13.02 -6.54
CA ASP A 208 -10.26 -13.06 -7.47
C ASP A 208 -10.84 -11.64 -7.67
N ALA A 209 -10.68 -11.13 -8.88
CA ALA A 209 -11.09 -9.80 -9.30
C ALA A 209 -12.37 -9.79 -10.14
N CYS A 210 -13.05 -10.93 -10.28
CA CYS A 210 -14.28 -11.06 -11.05
C CYS A 210 -15.39 -10.15 -10.49
N GLN A 211 -15.98 -9.35 -11.37
CA GLN A 211 -17.09 -8.45 -11.06
C GLN A 211 -18.44 -8.96 -11.62
N GLU A 212 -18.46 -10.15 -12.22
CA GLU A 212 -19.68 -10.74 -12.77
C GLU A 212 -20.42 -11.57 -11.71
N SER A 213 -21.47 -10.98 -11.12
CA SER A 213 -22.23 -11.58 -10.01
C SER A 213 -22.74 -12.99 -10.30
N GLY A 214 -23.28 -13.24 -11.49
CA GLY A 214 -23.78 -14.56 -11.91
C GLY A 214 -22.67 -15.62 -12.01
N LYS A 215 -21.49 -15.24 -12.50
CA LYS A 215 -20.34 -16.15 -12.62
C LYS A 215 -19.82 -16.52 -11.23
N VAL A 216 -19.68 -15.54 -10.34
CA VAL A 216 -19.28 -15.79 -8.95
C VAL A 216 -20.34 -16.64 -8.23
N TYR A 217 -21.63 -16.31 -8.38
CA TYR A 217 -22.71 -17.08 -7.78
C TYR A 217 -22.63 -18.58 -8.13
N HIS A 218 -22.43 -18.91 -9.41
CA HIS A 218 -22.35 -20.29 -9.87
C HIS A 218 -21.07 -21.01 -9.45
N ALA A 219 -19.96 -20.29 -9.26
CA ALA A 219 -18.73 -20.89 -8.74
C ALA A 219 -18.93 -21.54 -7.37
N TYR A 220 -19.74 -20.93 -6.51
CA TYR A 220 -20.00 -21.42 -5.14
C TYR A 220 -21.37 -22.13 -5.01
N ASN A 221 -22.14 -22.22 -6.08
CA ASN A 221 -23.44 -22.89 -6.15
C ASN A 221 -23.50 -23.80 -7.39
N ASP A 222 -22.55 -24.72 -7.47
CA ASP A 222 -22.42 -25.64 -8.60
C ASP A 222 -23.67 -26.53 -8.76
N LYS A 223 -23.97 -26.88 -10.01
CA LYS A 223 -25.19 -27.65 -10.34
C LYS A 223 -25.17 -29.09 -9.79
N ARG A 224 -23.98 -29.60 -9.45
CA ARG A 224 -23.79 -30.95 -8.94
C ARG A 224 -23.93 -31.02 -7.41
N GLY A 225 -24.07 -29.87 -6.74
CA GLY A 225 -24.22 -29.75 -5.29
C GLY A 225 -22.97 -30.15 -4.51
N ILE A 226 -21.78 -30.18 -5.14
CA ILE A 226 -20.54 -30.58 -4.46
C ILE A 226 -20.14 -29.52 -3.43
N THR A 227 -20.24 -28.23 -3.77
CA THR A 227 -19.93 -27.11 -2.87
C THR A 227 -20.89 -27.10 -1.68
N HIS A 228 -22.19 -27.36 -1.90
CA HIS A 228 -23.14 -27.47 -0.79
C HIS A 228 -22.85 -28.69 0.10
N ASN A 229 -22.40 -29.82 -0.46
CA ASN A 229 -21.95 -30.96 0.33
C ASN A 229 -20.70 -30.65 1.15
N PHE A 230 -19.74 -29.91 0.58
CA PHE A 230 -18.57 -29.38 1.29
C PHE A 230 -19.00 -28.49 2.47
N VAL A 231 -19.92 -27.55 2.25
CA VAL A 231 -20.44 -26.70 3.32
C VAL A 231 -21.17 -27.53 4.39
N LEU A 232 -22.04 -28.47 4.01
CA LEU A 232 -22.74 -29.36 4.96
C LEU A 232 -21.80 -30.26 5.78
N ASN A 233 -20.63 -30.62 5.26
CA ASN A 233 -19.63 -31.36 6.02
C ASN A 233 -19.21 -30.64 7.30
N GLY A 234 -19.22 -29.30 7.33
CA GLY A 234 -18.93 -28.53 8.53
C GLY A 234 -19.81 -28.87 9.73
N LEU A 235 -21.10 -29.20 9.50
CA LEU A 235 -22.00 -29.63 10.56
C LEU A 235 -21.64 -31.04 11.10
N LYS A 236 -21.19 -31.93 10.21
CA LYS A 236 -20.69 -33.26 10.57
C LYS A 236 -19.41 -33.16 11.40
N HIS A 237 -18.49 -32.28 11.00
CA HIS A 237 -17.28 -32.00 11.75
C HIS A 237 -17.59 -31.39 13.13
N ALA A 238 -18.56 -30.45 13.20
CA ALA A 238 -19.02 -29.90 14.48
C ALA A 238 -19.52 -30.99 15.44
N ASN A 239 -20.30 -31.96 14.96
CA ASN A 239 -20.75 -33.10 15.77
C ASN A 239 -19.58 -33.93 16.32
N LYS A 240 -18.56 -34.17 15.49
CA LYS A 240 -17.35 -34.90 15.89
C LYS A 240 -16.60 -34.17 17.00
N LEU A 241 -16.41 -32.85 16.87
CA LEU A 241 -15.76 -32.01 17.90
C LEU A 241 -16.56 -31.97 19.21
N MET A 242 -17.90 -31.94 19.12
CA MET A 242 -18.78 -31.93 20.29
C MET A 242 -18.95 -33.30 20.95
N GLY A 243 -18.52 -34.38 20.31
CA GLY A 243 -18.68 -35.76 20.80
C GLY A 243 -20.13 -36.26 20.82
N LYS A 244 -21.06 -35.58 20.12
CA LYS A 244 -22.49 -35.92 20.04
C LYS A 244 -23.12 -35.37 18.76
N GLU A 245 -24.18 -36.01 18.28
CA GLU A 245 -24.95 -35.56 17.12
C GLU A 245 -25.93 -34.45 17.53
N VAL A 246 -25.53 -33.20 17.35
CA VAL A 246 -26.38 -32.01 17.57
C VAL A 246 -27.00 -31.53 16.25
N PHE A 247 -26.28 -31.69 15.14
CA PHE A 247 -26.74 -31.33 13.80
C PHE A 247 -27.08 -32.57 13.00
N LYS A 248 -28.36 -32.76 12.67
CA LYS A 248 -28.81 -33.84 11.77
C LYS A 248 -28.83 -33.35 10.35
N LYS A 249 -28.04 -33.93 9.45
CA LYS A 249 -27.83 -33.43 8.07
C LYS A 249 -29.15 -33.09 7.34
N ASP A 250 -30.14 -33.96 7.43
CA ASP A 250 -31.43 -33.79 6.72
C ASP A 250 -32.28 -32.61 7.24
N ASP A 251 -31.92 -32.05 8.39
CA ASP A 251 -32.58 -30.87 8.95
C ASP A 251 -32.03 -29.56 8.38
N TRP A 252 -30.94 -29.60 7.61
CA TRP A 252 -30.22 -28.43 7.13
C TRP A 252 -30.05 -28.42 5.62
N LYS A 253 -30.19 -27.24 5.03
CA LYS A 253 -29.79 -26.95 3.65
C LYS A 253 -28.76 -25.82 3.63
N VAL A 254 -28.04 -25.72 2.53
CA VAL A 254 -27.13 -24.60 2.26
C VAL A 254 -27.82 -23.61 1.32
N VAL A 255 -27.70 -22.34 1.64
CA VAL A 255 -28.16 -21.23 0.79
C VAL A 255 -26.93 -20.40 0.46
N GLY A 256 -26.62 -20.25 -0.83
CA GLY A 256 -25.55 -19.38 -1.30
C GLY A 256 -26.13 -18.16 -2.01
N GLU A 257 -25.53 -17.00 -1.79
CA GLU A 257 -26.00 -15.71 -2.32
C GLU A 257 -24.81 -14.87 -2.78
N TYR A 258 -25.03 -13.97 -3.75
CA TYR A 258 -24.06 -12.94 -4.11
C TYR A 258 -24.58 -11.58 -3.65
N ASP A 259 -23.79 -10.91 -2.82
CA ASP A 259 -24.06 -9.60 -2.26
C ASP A 259 -23.36 -8.55 -3.13
N GLU A 260 -24.14 -7.87 -3.99
CA GLU A 260 -23.61 -6.85 -4.92
C GLU A 260 -23.11 -5.60 -4.21
N GLU A 261 -23.69 -5.23 -3.06
CA GLU A 261 -23.30 -4.04 -2.29
C GLU A 261 -21.87 -4.21 -1.75
N PHE A 262 -21.57 -5.41 -1.24
CA PHE A 262 -20.24 -5.71 -0.70
C PHE A 262 -19.30 -6.40 -1.69
N GLY A 263 -19.79 -6.87 -2.85
CA GLY A 263 -19.00 -7.57 -3.86
C GLY A 263 -18.45 -8.90 -3.35
N ARG A 264 -19.30 -9.75 -2.77
CA ARG A 264 -18.91 -11.03 -2.16
C ARG A 264 -19.94 -12.13 -2.40
N HIS A 265 -19.48 -13.37 -2.43
CA HIS A 265 -20.36 -14.52 -2.20
C HIS A 265 -20.50 -14.80 -0.71
N GLN A 266 -21.63 -15.34 -0.27
CA GLN A 266 -21.86 -15.79 1.10
C GLN A 266 -22.62 -17.11 1.11
N ALA A 267 -22.30 -17.98 2.08
CA ALA A 267 -23.00 -19.23 2.31
C ALA A 267 -23.61 -19.29 3.72
N PHE A 268 -24.80 -19.85 3.80
CA PHE A 268 -25.59 -19.98 5.02
C PHE A 268 -26.07 -21.41 5.23
N TYR A 269 -26.06 -21.90 6.47
CA TYR A 269 -26.93 -22.99 6.88
C TYR A 269 -28.32 -22.46 7.16
N SER A 270 -29.35 -23.17 6.69
CA SER A 270 -30.74 -22.84 6.97
C SER A 270 -31.51 -24.11 7.31
N PRO A 271 -32.19 -24.19 8.46
CA PRO A 271 -32.89 -25.40 8.83
C PRO A 271 -34.23 -25.50 8.09
N VAL A 272 -34.60 -26.69 7.64
CA VAL A 272 -35.87 -26.92 6.90
C VAL A 272 -37.09 -27.04 7.81
N ARG A 273 -36.87 -27.14 9.13
CA ARG A 273 -37.86 -27.17 10.19
C ARG A 273 -37.27 -26.53 11.45
N ASP A 274 -38.10 -26.24 12.46
CA ASP A 274 -37.59 -25.78 13.75
C ASP A 274 -36.67 -26.85 14.38
N VAL A 275 -35.48 -26.45 14.82
CA VAL A 275 -34.48 -27.32 15.44
C VAL A 275 -33.99 -26.74 16.75
N VAL A 276 -33.56 -27.62 17.66
CA VAL A 276 -32.94 -27.22 18.93
C VAL A 276 -31.49 -27.68 18.93
N VAL A 277 -30.56 -26.72 18.92
CA VAL A 277 -29.11 -26.96 18.90
C VAL A 277 -28.55 -26.46 20.23
N GLU A 278 -27.98 -27.36 21.04
CA GLU A 278 -27.45 -27.03 22.39
C GLU A 278 -28.41 -26.19 23.24
N GLY A 279 -29.71 -26.56 23.26
CA GLY A 279 -30.74 -25.85 24.03
C GLY A 279 -31.25 -24.56 23.39
N THR A 280 -30.75 -24.19 22.21
CA THR A 280 -31.21 -23.01 21.49
C THR A 280 -32.14 -23.36 20.34
N LEU A 281 -33.33 -22.75 20.33
CA LEU A 281 -34.27 -22.86 19.22
C LEU A 281 -33.75 -22.04 18.02
N ILE A 282 -33.67 -22.68 16.87
CA ILE A 282 -33.38 -22.08 15.57
C ILE A 282 -34.58 -22.37 14.68
N ARG A 283 -35.20 -21.30 14.16
CA ARG A 283 -36.46 -21.41 13.42
C ARG A 283 -36.23 -21.90 12.00
N ALA A 284 -37.20 -22.60 11.45
CA ALA A 284 -37.21 -22.99 10.04
C ALA A 284 -36.95 -21.76 9.15
N GLY A 285 -35.99 -21.86 8.23
CA GLY A 285 -35.62 -20.79 7.33
C GLY A 285 -34.65 -19.73 7.89
N GLU A 286 -34.31 -19.78 9.19
CA GLU A 286 -33.31 -18.86 9.77
C GLU A 286 -31.92 -19.07 9.14
N SER A 287 -31.22 -17.98 8.81
CA SER A 287 -29.90 -18.04 8.17
C SER A 287 -28.77 -18.00 9.20
N ILE A 288 -27.85 -18.96 9.10
CA ILE A 288 -26.62 -19.02 9.89
C ILE A 288 -25.42 -18.93 8.96
N ARG A 289 -24.72 -17.80 8.95
CA ARG A 289 -23.61 -17.57 8.01
C ARG A 289 -22.40 -18.43 8.35
N VAL A 290 -21.83 -19.11 7.36
CA VAL A 290 -20.67 -20.01 7.55
C VAL A 290 -19.45 -19.62 6.71
N GLU A 291 -19.64 -19.04 5.53
CA GLU A 291 -18.56 -18.69 4.62
C GLU A 291 -18.88 -17.37 3.92
N GLU A 292 -17.83 -16.62 3.60
CA GLU A 292 -17.86 -15.43 2.76
C GLU A 292 -16.69 -15.50 1.80
N SER A 293 -16.84 -14.98 0.59
CA SER A 293 -15.74 -14.84 -0.38
C SER A 293 -15.82 -13.50 -1.11
N TYR A 294 -15.05 -12.54 -0.62
CA TYR A 294 -14.93 -11.20 -1.19
C TYR A 294 -14.14 -11.19 -2.49
N LYS A 295 -14.62 -10.37 -3.42
CA LYS A 295 -13.98 -10.07 -4.70
C LYS A 295 -13.43 -8.64 -4.67
N TYR A 296 -12.34 -8.42 -5.38
CA TYR A 296 -11.60 -7.16 -5.31
C TYR A 296 -11.46 -6.53 -6.68
N SER A 297 -11.92 -5.29 -6.82
CA SER A 297 -11.49 -4.43 -7.92
C SER A 297 -10.03 -4.00 -7.73
N ILE A 298 -9.41 -3.46 -8.78
CA ILE A 298 -8.05 -2.92 -8.72
C ILE A 298 -7.90 -1.86 -7.62
N LEU A 299 -8.87 -0.96 -7.48
CA LEU A 299 -8.85 0.08 -6.44
C LEU A 299 -8.88 -0.54 -5.04
N GLN A 300 -9.71 -1.57 -4.83
CA GLN A 300 -9.82 -2.26 -3.55
C GLN A 300 -8.58 -3.08 -3.22
N SER A 301 -7.91 -3.67 -4.22
CA SER A 301 -6.61 -4.32 -4.02
C SER A 301 -5.53 -3.31 -3.62
N ASN A 302 -5.49 -2.14 -4.25
CA ASN A 302 -4.53 -1.09 -3.88
C ASN A 302 -4.76 -0.59 -2.45
N GLU A 303 -6.01 -0.34 -2.06
CA GLU A 303 -6.39 0.04 -0.69
C GLU A 303 -6.02 -1.04 0.34
N LEU A 304 -6.18 -2.32 -0.03
CA LEU A 304 -5.76 -3.45 0.78
C LEU A 304 -4.24 -3.45 1.04
N TRP A 305 -3.42 -3.19 0.02
CA TRP A 305 -1.96 -3.13 0.16
C TRP A 305 -1.53 -1.96 1.05
N GLU A 306 -2.10 -0.79 0.83
CA GLU A 306 -1.83 0.41 1.63
C GLU A 306 -2.13 0.17 3.12
N ARG A 307 -3.33 -0.34 3.44
CA ARG A 307 -3.73 -0.65 4.81
C ARG A 307 -2.90 -1.77 5.44
N ALA A 308 -2.37 -2.67 4.62
CA ALA A 308 -1.47 -3.73 5.07
C ALA A 308 -0.02 -3.26 5.24
N GLY A 309 0.34 -2.03 4.86
CA GLY A 309 1.73 -1.56 4.85
C GLY A 309 2.60 -2.28 3.82
N LEU A 310 2.00 -2.65 2.69
CA LEU A 310 2.63 -3.36 1.58
C LEU A 310 2.57 -2.52 0.30
N MET A 311 3.51 -2.76 -0.61
CA MET A 311 3.52 -2.19 -1.95
C MET A 311 3.50 -3.29 -3.01
N GLU A 312 2.74 -3.09 -4.08
CA GLU A 312 2.71 -4.00 -5.23
C GLU A 312 3.95 -3.80 -6.10
N GLN A 313 4.73 -4.87 -6.29
CA GLN A 313 5.91 -4.91 -7.14
C GLN A 313 5.56 -5.35 -8.56
N ALA A 314 4.65 -6.33 -8.67
CA ALA A 314 4.20 -6.87 -9.94
C ALA A 314 2.79 -7.45 -9.82
N ARG A 315 2.08 -7.45 -10.95
CA ARG A 315 0.76 -8.06 -11.09
C ARG A 315 0.73 -8.95 -12.32
N PHE A 316 0.25 -10.17 -12.16
CA PHE A 316 0.12 -11.16 -13.22
C PHE A 316 -1.35 -11.53 -13.35
N GLY A 317 -1.99 -11.12 -14.45
CA GLY A 317 -3.41 -11.37 -14.72
C GLY A 317 -3.64 -12.57 -15.65
N ASP A 318 -4.83 -13.14 -15.61
CA ASP A 318 -5.29 -14.07 -16.63
C ASP A 318 -5.68 -13.34 -17.93
N LYS A 319 -6.03 -14.09 -18.98
CA LYS A 319 -6.31 -13.50 -20.31
C LYS A 319 -7.47 -12.51 -20.32
N ILE A 320 -8.40 -12.63 -19.38
CA ILE A 320 -9.60 -11.78 -19.26
C ILE A 320 -9.51 -10.78 -18.10
N ASN A 321 -8.40 -10.76 -17.34
CA ASN A 321 -8.15 -9.88 -16.19
C ASN A 321 -9.21 -9.97 -15.08
N GLU A 322 -9.70 -11.18 -14.80
CA GLU A 322 -10.65 -11.45 -13.71
C GLU A 322 -10.00 -12.15 -12.52
N TYR A 323 -8.76 -12.60 -12.66
CA TYR A 323 -7.97 -13.15 -11.56
C TYR A 323 -6.53 -12.65 -11.66
N HIS A 324 -5.92 -12.36 -10.51
CA HIS A 324 -4.57 -11.83 -10.47
C HIS A 324 -3.72 -12.52 -9.39
N LEU A 325 -2.45 -12.74 -9.71
CA LEU A 325 -1.40 -12.95 -8.71
C LEU A 325 -0.65 -11.65 -8.51
N HIS A 326 -0.59 -11.20 -7.27
CA HIS A 326 0.06 -9.97 -6.85
C HIS A 326 1.35 -10.32 -6.11
N LEU A 327 2.49 -9.85 -6.62
CA LEU A 327 3.74 -9.87 -5.88
C LEU A 327 3.83 -8.56 -5.11
N VAL A 328 3.79 -8.65 -3.79
CA VAL A 328 3.85 -7.50 -2.89
C VAL A 328 5.04 -7.62 -1.94
N SER A 329 5.57 -6.51 -1.47
CA SER A 329 6.63 -6.48 -0.48
C SER A 329 6.43 -5.34 0.51
N LYS A 330 7.20 -5.35 1.60
CA LYS A 330 7.24 -4.22 2.52
C LYS A 330 8.02 -3.07 1.85
N PRO A 331 7.47 -1.85 1.76
CA PRO A 331 8.22 -0.73 1.22
C PRO A 331 9.39 -0.38 2.15
N ALA A 332 10.44 0.24 1.59
CA ALA A 332 11.59 0.66 2.38
C ALA A 332 11.24 1.73 3.42
N PHE A 333 10.27 2.59 3.08
CA PHE A 333 9.62 3.52 3.98
C PHE A 333 8.13 3.65 3.62
N SER A 334 7.29 4.05 4.57
CA SER A 334 5.87 4.28 4.35
C SER A 334 5.40 5.51 5.12
N TYR A 335 4.65 6.38 4.45
CA TYR A 335 3.96 7.51 5.09
C TYR A 335 2.46 7.23 5.05
N PRO A 336 1.79 7.18 6.21
CA PRO A 336 0.34 7.04 6.22
C PRO A 336 -0.30 8.30 5.66
N LEU A 337 -1.39 8.14 4.89
CA LEU A 337 -2.11 9.27 4.28
C LEU A 337 -3.17 9.88 5.23
N ARG A 338 -3.42 9.23 6.36
CA ARG A 338 -4.46 9.59 7.31
C ARG A 338 -3.88 10.46 8.43
N VAL A 339 -4.52 11.61 8.68
CA VAL A 339 -4.09 12.58 9.71
C VAL A 339 -4.01 11.94 11.09
N ASP A 340 -4.97 11.07 11.43
CA ASP A 340 -5.00 10.30 12.68
C ASP A 340 -3.86 9.29 12.82
N GLU A 341 -3.11 9.02 11.75
CA GLU A 341 -1.95 8.13 11.73
C GLU A 341 -0.62 8.91 11.66
N TYR A 342 -0.45 9.85 10.72
CA TYR A 342 0.83 10.58 10.55
C TYR A 342 1.00 11.77 11.52
N ALA A 343 -0.09 12.24 12.14
CA ALA A 343 -0.07 13.31 13.14
C ALA A 343 -0.72 12.85 14.45
N ALA A 344 -0.57 11.56 14.76
CA ALA A 344 -1.19 10.92 15.93
C ALA A 344 -0.66 11.43 17.27
N GLN A 345 0.54 12.01 17.30
CA GLN A 345 1.23 12.47 18.50
C GLN A 345 1.74 13.91 18.29
N PRO A 346 1.86 14.72 19.38
CA PRO A 346 2.31 16.10 19.30
C PRO A 346 3.81 16.26 19.00
N VAL A 347 4.57 15.16 18.89
CA VAL A 347 6.00 15.12 18.52
C VAL A 347 6.21 13.91 17.60
N PRO A 348 7.02 14.01 16.53
CA PRO A 348 7.29 12.86 15.67
C PRO A 348 7.98 11.77 16.48
N SER A 349 7.54 10.54 16.29
CA SER A 349 8.11 9.34 16.88
C SER A 349 9.49 9.02 16.28
N LEU A 350 10.27 8.21 17.00
CA LEU A 350 11.53 7.68 16.45
C LEU A 350 11.29 6.90 15.16
N HIS A 351 10.18 6.16 15.07
CA HIS A 351 9.85 5.39 13.87
C HIS A 351 9.67 6.31 12.66
N GLU A 352 8.99 7.44 12.81
CA GLU A 352 8.81 8.43 11.73
C GLU A 352 10.15 9.02 11.28
N PHE A 353 11.04 9.37 12.22
CA PHE A 353 12.40 9.79 11.88
C PHE A 353 13.15 8.71 11.08
N GLU A 354 13.04 7.44 11.47
CA GLU A 354 13.67 6.33 10.74
C GLU A 354 13.08 6.15 9.33
N GLN A 355 11.77 6.37 9.14
CA GLN A 355 11.16 6.38 7.80
C GLN A 355 11.69 7.53 6.95
N LEU A 356 11.80 8.73 7.52
CA LEU A 356 12.35 9.91 6.83
C LEU A 356 13.82 9.72 6.46
N TRP A 357 14.63 9.20 7.37
CA TRP A 357 16.03 8.87 7.12
C TRP A 357 16.19 7.81 6.03
N ALA A 358 15.33 6.79 5.99
CA ALA A 358 15.35 5.78 4.93
C ALA A 358 15.00 6.40 3.56
N ALA A 359 13.99 7.28 3.50
CA ALA A 359 13.64 8.01 2.28
C ALA A 359 14.79 8.94 1.83
N TRP A 360 15.38 9.67 2.77
CA TRP A 360 16.54 10.53 2.55
C TRP A 360 17.73 9.76 1.98
N ASP A 361 18.06 8.61 2.57
CA ASP A 361 19.19 7.79 2.14
C ASP A 361 18.93 7.19 0.75
N ILE A 362 17.70 6.80 0.42
CA ILE A 362 17.33 6.36 -0.93
C ILE A 362 17.60 7.48 -1.94
N VAL A 363 17.07 8.67 -1.70
CA VAL A 363 17.24 9.79 -2.62
C VAL A 363 18.70 10.18 -2.74
N THR A 364 19.43 10.32 -1.63
CA THR A 364 20.77 10.91 -1.65
C THR A 364 21.91 9.94 -1.91
N ARG A 365 21.75 8.66 -1.59
CA ARG A 365 22.82 7.65 -1.73
C ARG A 365 22.60 6.66 -2.89
N HIS A 366 21.36 6.54 -3.38
CA HIS A 366 21.03 5.60 -4.46
C HIS A 366 20.58 6.28 -5.75
N MET A 367 19.96 7.46 -5.68
CA MET A 367 19.49 8.16 -6.88
C MET A 367 20.49 9.19 -7.44
N ILE A 368 21.46 9.64 -6.62
CA ILE A 368 22.51 10.59 -7.01
C ILE A 368 23.82 9.85 -7.21
N PRO A 369 24.36 9.76 -8.45
CA PRO A 369 25.71 9.25 -8.68
C PRO A 369 26.75 10.07 -7.92
N GLU A 370 27.82 9.44 -7.45
CA GLU A 370 28.87 10.10 -6.65
C GLU A 370 29.50 11.28 -7.42
N GLU A 371 29.69 11.13 -8.73
CA GLU A 371 30.18 12.18 -9.62
C GLU A 371 29.25 13.40 -9.75
N GLU A 372 27.97 13.25 -9.43
CA GLU A 372 26.96 14.31 -9.48
C GLU A 372 26.77 15.03 -8.15
N LEU A 373 27.48 14.64 -7.08
CA LEU A 373 27.34 15.30 -5.78
C LEU A 373 27.73 16.78 -5.80
N HIS A 374 28.70 17.16 -6.64
CA HIS A 374 29.08 18.56 -6.83
C HIS A 374 28.25 19.29 -7.90
N SER A 375 27.32 18.60 -8.56
CA SER A 375 26.44 19.19 -9.56
C SER A 375 25.45 20.16 -8.92
N LYS A 376 25.00 21.15 -9.71
CA LYS A 376 23.92 22.08 -9.37
C LYS A 376 22.82 21.97 -10.44
N PRO A 377 21.93 20.95 -10.37
CA PRO A 377 20.89 20.74 -11.39
C PRO A 377 20.00 21.96 -11.61
N ILE A 378 19.76 22.73 -10.53
CA ILE A 378 19.07 24.02 -10.58
C ILE A 378 20.07 25.10 -10.17
N LYS A 379 20.30 26.10 -11.04
CA LYS A 379 21.33 27.14 -10.84
C LYS A 379 21.18 27.92 -9.54
N LEU A 380 19.94 28.17 -9.11
CA LEU A 380 19.62 28.89 -7.87
C LEU A 380 19.77 28.04 -6.61
N ARG A 381 20.07 26.73 -6.73
CA ARG A 381 20.20 25.80 -5.60
C ARG A 381 21.68 25.51 -5.29
N ASN A 382 21.94 25.05 -4.06
CA ASN A 382 23.25 24.52 -3.67
C ASN A 382 23.56 23.20 -4.41
N CYS A 383 24.82 22.78 -4.40
CA CYS A 383 25.18 21.47 -4.94
C CYS A 383 24.55 20.34 -4.12
N CYS A 384 24.36 19.17 -4.71
CA CYS A 384 23.74 18.03 -4.01
C CYS A 384 24.47 17.66 -2.70
N LEU A 385 25.80 17.75 -2.67
CA LEU A 385 26.64 17.47 -1.50
C LEU A 385 26.31 18.37 -0.30
N PHE A 386 25.96 19.64 -0.54
CA PHE A 386 25.62 20.57 0.53
C PHE A 386 24.49 20.02 1.42
N TYR A 387 23.46 19.44 0.81
CA TYR A 387 22.30 18.94 1.55
C TYR A 387 22.63 17.76 2.47
N LEU A 388 23.66 16.97 2.15
CA LEU A 388 24.14 15.88 3.00
C LEU A 388 24.66 16.37 4.36
N GLY A 389 25.29 17.55 4.40
CA GLY A 389 25.75 18.18 5.64
C GLY A 389 24.73 19.14 6.26
N HIS A 390 23.97 19.85 5.43
CA HIS A 390 22.94 20.81 5.85
C HIS A 390 21.88 20.22 6.76
N ILE A 391 21.32 19.07 6.38
CA ILE A 391 20.25 18.44 7.16
C ILE A 391 20.69 18.03 8.57
N PRO A 392 21.76 17.24 8.74
CA PRO A 392 22.21 16.90 10.09
C PRO A 392 22.68 18.14 10.86
N ALA A 393 23.31 19.13 10.21
CA ALA A 393 23.74 20.36 10.89
C ALA A 393 22.56 21.19 11.41
N PHE A 394 21.52 21.36 10.60
CA PHE A 394 20.32 22.10 10.97
C PHE A 394 19.62 21.44 12.18
N LEU A 395 19.40 20.12 12.12
CA LEU A 395 18.82 19.38 13.25
C LEU A 395 19.69 19.52 14.50
N ASP A 396 21.01 19.33 14.39
CA ASP A 396 21.92 19.42 15.53
C ASP A 396 21.95 20.81 16.18
N MET A 397 21.91 21.89 15.38
CA MET A 397 21.80 23.26 15.88
C MET A 397 20.54 23.45 16.74
N HIS A 398 19.39 22.96 16.28
CA HIS A 398 18.13 23.08 17.01
C HIS A 398 18.08 22.18 18.25
N LEU A 399 18.64 20.97 18.19
CA LEU A 399 18.79 20.10 19.35
C LEU A 399 19.71 20.73 20.40
N THR A 400 20.86 21.29 20.01
CA THR A 400 21.77 22.01 20.91
C THR A 400 21.10 23.21 21.56
N ARG A 401 20.34 24.01 20.81
CA ARG A 401 19.57 25.12 21.39
C ARG A 401 18.51 24.64 22.38
N ALA A 402 17.85 23.51 22.10
CA ALA A 402 16.80 22.95 22.93
C ALA A 402 17.35 22.36 24.23
N THR A 403 18.39 21.53 24.16
CA THR A 403 18.95 20.81 25.31
C THR A 403 20.00 21.60 26.08
N SER A 404 20.58 22.64 25.46
CA SER A 404 21.75 23.38 25.99
C SER A 404 23.01 22.53 26.14
N ASP A 405 23.08 21.36 25.50
CA ASP A 405 24.29 20.53 25.44
C ASP A 405 25.27 21.03 24.37
N ALA A 406 26.48 20.48 24.37
CA ALA A 406 27.45 20.69 23.29
C ALA A 406 26.90 20.25 21.92
N ALA A 407 27.38 20.89 20.86
CA ALA A 407 27.12 20.48 19.49
C ALA A 407 27.74 19.11 19.19
N THR A 408 27.18 18.40 18.20
CA THR A 408 27.80 17.18 17.70
C THR A 408 29.07 17.56 16.95
N GLU A 409 30.18 16.87 17.21
CA GLU A 409 31.45 17.16 16.53
C GLU A 409 31.47 16.61 15.08
N PRO A 410 32.13 17.29 14.12
CA PRO A 410 32.82 18.58 14.29
C PRO A 410 31.84 19.75 14.36
N SER A 411 31.92 20.54 15.43
CA SER A 411 31.01 21.69 15.65
C SER A 411 31.15 22.79 14.59
N SER A 412 32.28 22.82 13.86
CA SER A 412 32.50 23.71 12.71
C SER A 412 31.53 23.45 11.55
N TYR A 413 30.91 22.27 11.46
CA TYR A 413 29.95 21.96 10.41
C TYR A 413 28.67 22.80 10.53
N HIS A 414 28.33 23.33 11.71
CA HIS A 414 27.26 24.33 11.84
C HIS A 414 27.56 25.51 10.90
N HIS A 415 28.76 26.08 10.95
CA HIS A 415 29.10 27.24 10.13
C HIS A 415 29.19 26.92 8.63
N ILE A 416 29.69 25.73 8.27
CA ILE A 416 29.83 25.30 6.88
C ILE A 416 28.46 25.06 6.23
N PHE A 417 27.51 24.49 6.99
CA PHE A 417 26.27 23.98 6.46
C PHE A 417 25.00 24.73 6.93
N GLU A 418 25.09 25.76 7.77
CA GLU A 418 23.95 26.60 8.18
C GLU A 418 23.37 27.45 7.04
N ARG A 419 24.09 27.56 5.93
CA ARG A 419 23.77 28.47 4.82
C ARG A 419 22.37 28.24 4.24
N GLY A 420 21.49 29.24 4.38
CA GLY A 420 20.23 29.32 3.64
C GLY A 420 20.41 29.87 2.23
N ILE A 421 19.42 29.63 1.36
CA ILE A 421 19.27 30.34 0.08
C ILE A 421 18.13 31.33 0.26
N ASP A 422 18.47 32.60 0.43
CA ASP A 422 17.52 33.70 0.67
C ASP A 422 17.68 34.77 -0.42
N PRO A 423 17.21 34.47 -1.65
CA PRO A 423 17.25 35.42 -2.75
C PRO A 423 16.26 36.53 -2.48
N ASP A 424 16.64 37.76 -2.81
CA ASP A 424 15.72 38.88 -2.74
C ASP A 424 14.57 38.63 -3.74
N VAL A 425 13.35 38.57 -3.21
CA VAL A 425 12.14 38.21 -3.97
C VAL A 425 11.82 39.29 -5.01
N ASP A 426 12.15 40.55 -4.73
CA ASP A 426 11.92 41.68 -5.63
C ASP A 426 13.05 41.84 -6.65
N ASN A 427 14.28 41.44 -6.30
CA ASN A 427 15.43 41.43 -7.20
C ASN A 427 16.24 40.10 -7.11
N PRO A 428 15.96 39.12 -7.98
CA PRO A 428 16.65 37.82 -7.98
C PRO A 428 18.16 37.85 -8.26
N GLU A 429 18.71 39.00 -8.67
CA GLU A 429 20.16 39.20 -8.80
C GLU A 429 20.84 39.51 -7.44
N ASN A 430 20.06 39.84 -6.42
CA ASN A 430 20.51 40.07 -5.06
C ASN A 430 20.21 38.86 -4.16
N CYS A 431 21.09 38.61 -3.20
CA CYS A 431 20.89 37.58 -2.17
C CYS A 431 21.23 38.19 -0.81
N HIS A 432 20.39 37.93 0.19
CA HIS A 432 20.64 38.38 1.56
C HIS A 432 21.94 37.75 2.11
N ALA A 433 22.56 38.41 3.09
CA ALA A 433 23.86 38.01 3.63
C ALA A 433 23.82 36.57 4.17
N HIS A 434 24.79 35.75 3.78
CA HIS A 434 24.89 34.35 4.15
C HIS A 434 26.37 33.94 4.29
N SER A 435 26.65 32.87 5.03
CA SER A 435 28.01 32.35 5.23
C SER A 435 28.69 32.01 3.89
N ASP A 436 29.98 32.29 3.80
CA ASP A 436 30.78 32.04 2.59
C ASP A 436 30.75 30.56 2.20
N ILE A 437 30.79 30.27 0.89
CA ILE A 437 30.96 28.90 0.41
C ILE A 437 32.40 28.49 0.74
N PRO A 438 32.64 27.33 1.40
CA PRO A 438 34.00 26.90 1.65
C PRO A 438 34.74 26.66 0.32
N ASP A 439 36.05 26.94 0.31
CA ASP A 439 36.89 26.66 -0.87
C ASP A 439 36.86 25.16 -1.24
N GLU A 440 36.79 24.30 -0.22
CA GLU A 440 36.66 22.85 -0.36
C GLU A 440 35.59 22.31 0.59
N TRP A 441 34.72 21.44 0.08
CA TRP A 441 33.74 20.74 0.91
C TRP A 441 34.41 19.64 1.74
N PRO A 442 33.92 19.34 2.95
CA PRO A 442 34.42 18.20 3.71
C PRO A 442 34.27 16.88 2.94
N PRO A 443 35.16 15.89 3.15
CA PRO A 443 35.07 14.59 2.52
C PRO A 443 33.71 13.93 2.81
N ILE A 444 33.11 13.30 1.79
CA ILE A 444 31.78 12.68 1.90
C ILE A 444 31.67 11.68 3.06
N GLY A 445 32.72 10.89 3.30
CA GLY A 445 32.78 9.94 4.42
C GLY A 445 32.65 10.64 5.78
N GLU A 446 33.29 11.79 5.97
CA GLU A 446 33.19 12.56 7.21
C GLU A 446 31.80 13.19 7.39
N ILE A 447 31.14 13.60 6.30
CA ILE A 447 29.76 14.09 6.32
C ILE A 447 28.80 12.97 6.74
N PHE A 448 28.97 11.75 6.21
CA PHE A 448 28.16 10.60 6.61
C PHE A 448 28.40 10.19 8.06
N ASP A 449 29.65 10.22 8.53
CA ASP A 449 29.97 9.97 9.94
C ASP A 449 29.32 11.03 10.85
N TYR A 450 29.32 12.30 10.43
CA TYR A 450 28.62 13.37 11.14
C TYR A 450 27.10 13.14 11.17
N GLN A 451 26.50 12.81 10.03
CA GLN A 451 25.09 12.49 9.92
C GLN A 451 24.70 11.35 10.88
N GLU A 452 25.47 10.27 10.93
CA GLU A 452 25.17 9.15 11.83
C GLU A 452 25.33 9.51 13.31
N ARG A 453 26.30 10.38 13.66
CA ARG A 453 26.41 10.91 15.03
C ARG A 453 25.19 11.74 15.43
N VAL A 454 24.69 12.60 14.54
CA VAL A 454 23.47 13.40 14.78
C VAL A 454 22.23 12.50 14.87
N ARG A 455 22.09 11.50 14.00
CA ARG A 455 21.02 10.50 14.09
C ARG A 455 21.09 9.72 15.41
N THR A 456 22.28 9.30 15.82
CA THR A 456 22.50 8.61 17.12
C THR A 456 22.12 9.48 18.31
N ARG A 457 22.51 10.77 18.31
CA ARG A 457 22.07 11.76 19.30
C ARG A 457 20.56 11.91 19.31
N THR A 458 19.93 11.95 18.13
CA THR A 458 18.47 12.04 18.02
C THR A 458 17.78 10.81 18.61
N ARG A 459 18.30 9.60 18.33
CA ARG A 459 17.80 8.35 18.93
C ARG A 459 17.91 8.35 20.46
N SER A 460 19.03 8.81 21.02
CA SER A 460 19.18 8.87 22.48
C SER A 460 18.15 9.77 23.15
N LEU A 461 17.79 10.88 22.49
CA LEU A 461 16.74 11.80 22.95
C LEU A 461 15.31 11.22 22.86
N PHE A 462 15.11 10.00 22.36
CA PHE A 462 13.82 9.30 22.48
C PHE A 462 13.77 8.31 23.66
N HIS A 463 14.91 8.02 24.28
CA HIS A 463 14.99 7.09 25.42
C HIS A 463 14.85 7.79 26.79
N ASP A 464 15.02 9.11 26.83
CA ASP A 464 14.92 9.90 28.06
C ASP A 464 13.45 10.07 28.50
N LYS A 465 13.13 9.59 29.70
CA LYS A 465 11.79 9.72 30.30
C LYS A 465 11.55 11.17 30.72
N GLY A 466 10.49 11.79 30.22
CA GLY A 466 10.09 13.17 30.54
C GLY A 466 10.20 14.16 29.38
N LEU A 467 10.64 13.71 28.20
CA LEU A 467 10.70 14.53 26.99
C LEU A 467 9.34 15.00 26.47
N GLU A 468 8.29 14.21 26.67
CA GLU A 468 6.92 14.57 26.26
C GLU A 468 6.43 15.86 26.94
N ALA A 469 6.97 16.18 28.12
CA ALA A 469 6.69 17.43 28.82
C ALA A 469 7.61 18.61 28.42
N ASN A 470 8.63 18.37 27.59
CA ASN A 470 9.57 19.40 27.15
C ASN A 470 9.21 19.90 25.74
N ARG A 471 8.28 20.86 25.69
CA ARG A 471 7.78 21.44 24.43
C ARG A 471 8.86 22.08 23.58
N LYS A 472 9.86 22.72 24.19
CA LYS A 472 11.03 23.27 23.47
C LYS A 472 11.78 22.20 22.67
N LEU A 473 12.00 21.03 23.28
CA LEU A 473 12.65 19.91 22.61
C LEU A 473 11.73 19.23 21.59
N GLY A 474 10.44 19.11 21.89
CA GLY A 474 9.42 18.68 20.92
C GLY A 474 9.40 19.55 19.65
N ARG A 475 9.43 20.88 19.80
CA ARG A 475 9.53 21.84 18.69
C ARG A 475 10.82 21.69 17.90
N ALA A 476 11.96 21.54 18.57
CA ALA A 476 13.23 21.31 17.88
C ALA A 476 13.22 20.03 17.02
N LYS A 477 12.60 18.96 17.50
CA LYS A 477 12.40 17.73 16.73
C LYS A 477 11.48 17.96 15.53
N TRP A 478 10.35 18.64 15.71
CA TRP A 478 9.44 18.96 14.60
C TRP A 478 10.10 19.81 13.53
N ILE A 479 10.76 20.91 13.90
CA ILE A 479 11.45 21.79 12.95
C ILE A 479 12.48 20.98 12.18
N GLY A 480 13.28 20.13 12.85
CA GLY A 480 14.25 19.28 12.17
C GLY A 480 13.62 18.25 11.23
N PHE A 481 12.52 17.61 11.66
CA PHE A 481 11.78 16.61 10.88
C PHE A 481 11.15 17.23 9.63
N GLU A 482 10.37 18.29 9.78
CA GLU A 482 9.71 18.99 8.67
C GLU A 482 10.73 19.61 7.72
N HIS A 483 11.82 20.18 8.24
CA HIS A 483 12.88 20.73 7.42
C HIS A 483 13.57 19.65 6.57
N GLU A 484 13.87 18.49 7.14
CA GLU A 484 14.41 17.35 6.37
C GLU A 484 13.42 16.86 5.30
N ALA A 485 12.12 16.79 5.61
CA ALA A 485 11.07 16.45 4.64
C ALA A 485 10.94 17.47 3.49
N MET A 486 10.98 18.77 3.79
CA MET A 486 10.98 19.85 2.78
C MET A 486 12.20 19.77 1.86
N HIS A 487 13.37 19.43 2.43
CA HIS A 487 14.58 19.27 1.64
C HIS A 487 14.59 17.96 0.84
N LEU A 488 13.90 16.93 1.30
CA LEU A 488 13.68 15.71 0.53
C LEU A 488 12.87 16.02 -0.74
N GLU A 489 11.77 16.77 -0.61
CA GLU A 489 11.02 17.28 -1.75
C GLU A 489 11.90 18.15 -2.66
N THR A 490 12.73 19.01 -2.04
CA THR A 490 13.67 19.87 -2.77
C THR A 490 14.65 19.10 -3.63
N LEU A 491 15.25 18.06 -3.07
CA LEU A 491 16.14 17.19 -3.81
C LEU A 491 15.38 16.49 -4.94
N LEU A 492 14.19 15.93 -4.68
CA LEU A 492 13.42 15.23 -5.71
C LEU A 492 13.18 16.10 -6.95
N TYR A 493 12.71 17.35 -6.81
CA TYR A 493 12.53 18.20 -7.98
C TYR A 493 13.84 18.72 -8.58
N MET A 494 14.94 18.83 -7.81
CA MET A 494 16.26 19.07 -8.38
C MET A 494 16.72 17.90 -9.25
N LEU A 495 16.49 16.67 -8.80
CA LEU A 495 16.85 15.46 -9.52
C LEU A 495 16.04 15.26 -10.80
N LEU A 496 14.78 15.72 -10.85
CA LEU A 496 14.02 15.75 -12.11
C LEU A 496 14.70 16.56 -13.21
N GLN A 497 15.48 17.59 -12.84
CA GLN A 497 16.18 18.47 -13.77
C GLN A 497 17.55 17.94 -14.21
N SER A 498 18.04 16.84 -13.62
CA SER A 498 19.28 16.19 -14.02
C SER A 498 19.01 14.98 -14.91
N ASP A 499 19.69 14.93 -16.05
CA ASP A 499 19.63 13.78 -16.98
C ASP A 499 20.47 12.58 -16.49
N ARG A 500 21.14 12.70 -15.34
CA ARG A 500 22.01 11.67 -14.73
C ARG A 500 21.42 11.05 -13.46
N THR A 501 20.25 11.50 -13.03
CA THR A 501 19.51 10.90 -11.92
C THR A 501 19.26 9.43 -12.18
N LEU A 502 19.59 8.58 -11.21
CA LEU A 502 19.24 7.17 -11.24
C LEU A 502 17.81 6.99 -10.69
N PRO A 503 17.03 6.04 -11.24
CA PRO A 503 15.72 5.72 -10.69
C PRO A 503 15.82 5.23 -9.24
N PRO A 504 14.76 5.43 -8.43
CA PRO A 504 14.66 4.76 -7.14
C PRO A 504 14.93 3.25 -7.29
N PRO A 505 15.67 2.63 -6.36
CA PRO A 505 15.98 1.21 -6.45
C PRO A 505 14.69 0.39 -6.38
N GLY A 506 14.56 -0.61 -7.25
CA GLY A 506 13.38 -1.47 -7.34
C GLY A 506 12.87 -1.63 -8.76
N VAL A 507 11.63 -2.10 -8.89
CA VAL A 507 10.98 -2.28 -10.19
C VAL A 507 10.32 -0.96 -10.60
N ALA A 508 10.62 -0.49 -11.80
CA ALA A 508 9.96 0.68 -12.37
C ALA A 508 8.48 0.37 -12.66
N PRO A 509 7.54 1.29 -12.39
CA PRO A 509 6.14 1.11 -12.77
C PRO A 509 5.98 0.90 -14.28
N ASP A 510 5.01 0.07 -14.69
CA ASP A 510 4.60 -0.03 -16.10
C ASP A 510 3.75 1.20 -16.47
N PHE A 511 4.42 2.29 -16.80
CA PHE A 511 3.78 3.55 -17.16
C PHE A 511 2.85 3.45 -18.37
N VAL A 512 3.09 2.50 -19.29
CA VAL A 512 2.22 2.27 -20.44
C VAL A 512 0.89 1.66 -19.99
N ALA A 513 0.95 0.63 -19.16
CA ALA A 513 -0.24 0.00 -18.59
C ALA A 513 -1.02 1.00 -17.71
N LEU A 514 -0.33 1.78 -16.89
CA LEU A 514 -0.93 2.84 -16.07
C LEU A 514 -1.63 3.90 -16.93
N GLY A 515 -0.99 4.38 -18.01
CA GLY A 515 -1.60 5.34 -18.93
C GLY A 515 -2.85 4.80 -19.61
N LYS A 516 -2.82 3.54 -20.09
CA LYS A 516 -4.00 2.87 -20.68
C LYS A 516 -5.14 2.72 -19.67
N GLN A 517 -4.81 2.37 -18.43
CA GLN A 517 -5.79 2.23 -17.36
C GLN A 517 -6.41 3.58 -17.00
N ALA A 518 -5.60 4.62 -16.83
CA ALA A 518 -6.06 5.98 -16.56
C ALA A 518 -7.02 6.46 -17.66
N ARG A 519 -6.65 6.26 -18.94
CA ARG A 519 -7.50 6.62 -20.08
C ARG A 519 -8.85 5.90 -20.08
N LYS A 520 -8.88 4.62 -19.70
CA LYS A 520 -10.11 3.82 -19.59
C LYS A 520 -11.00 4.30 -18.42
N ALA A 521 -10.38 4.74 -17.33
CA ALA A 521 -11.07 5.24 -16.14
C ALA A 521 -11.41 6.74 -16.21
N ALA A 522 -10.97 7.45 -17.26
CA ALA A 522 -11.14 8.88 -17.39
C ALA A 522 -12.62 9.28 -17.41
N VAL A 523 -12.96 10.28 -16.60
CA VAL A 523 -14.29 10.88 -16.52
C VAL A 523 -14.23 12.37 -16.89
N PRO A 524 -15.33 12.97 -17.39
CA PRO A 524 -15.36 14.40 -17.66
C PRO A 524 -15.04 15.23 -16.41
N ASN A 525 -14.20 16.25 -16.54
CA ASN A 525 -13.91 17.19 -15.46
C ASN A 525 -15.05 18.21 -15.36
N GLN A 526 -15.87 18.09 -14.31
CA GLN A 526 -17.05 18.91 -14.12
C GLN A 526 -16.74 20.12 -13.23
N TRP A 527 -17.43 21.23 -13.50
CA TRP A 527 -17.49 22.37 -12.60
C TRP A 527 -18.44 22.06 -11.44
N ILE A 528 -17.96 22.23 -10.22
CA ILE A 528 -18.71 21.98 -8.98
C ILE A 528 -18.93 23.33 -8.29
N PRO A 529 -20.18 23.69 -7.97
CA PRO A 529 -20.46 24.90 -7.20
C PRO A 529 -20.05 24.71 -5.74
N ILE A 530 -19.26 25.66 -5.24
CA ILE A 530 -18.84 25.78 -3.85
C ILE A 530 -19.61 26.97 -3.25
N PRO A 531 -20.42 26.75 -2.20
CA PRO A 531 -21.21 27.81 -1.60
C PRO A 531 -20.32 28.81 -0.87
N ALA A 532 -20.81 30.05 -0.72
CA ALA A 532 -20.17 31.03 0.13
C ALA A 532 -20.11 30.51 1.58
N SER A 533 -18.97 30.70 2.24
CA SER A 533 -18.77 30.25 3.61
C SER A 533 -17.77 31.11 4.35
N THR A 534 -17.89 31.16 5.67
CA THR A 534 -16.85 31.69 6.55
C THR A 534 -16.01 30.50 7.02
N ILE A 535 -14.70 30.57 6.80
CA ILE A 535 -13.74 29.52 7.17
C ILE A 535 -12.71 30.06 8.16
N ASP A 536 -12.17 29.17 8.98
CA ASP A 536 -10.95 29.44 9.74
C ASP A 536 -9.71 28.99 8.96
N VAL A 537 -8.64 29.78 9.05
CA VAL A 537 -7.36 29.52 8.40
C VAL A 537 -6.24 29.76 9.41
N GLY A 538 -5.29 28.83 9.48
CA GLY A 538 -4.11 28.93 10.35
C GLY A 538 -4.29 28.22 11.70
N LEU A 539 -3.25 28.28 12.53
CA LEU A 539 -3.17 27.59 13.82
C LEU A 539 -3.08 28.58 15.00
N GLU A 540 -3.83 28.28 16.05
CA GLU A 540 -3.59 28.84 17.38
C GLU A 540 -2.51 28.00 18.09
N ASP A 541 -1.27 28.47 17.98
CA ASP A 541 -0.08 27.90 18.61
C ASP A 541 0.95 29.02 18.83
N PRO A 542 0.93 29.75 19.97
CA PRO A 542 1.81 30.89 20.14
C PRO A 542 3.28 30.45 20.25
N GLU A 543 4.21 31.30 19.82
CA GLU A 543 5.65 31.01 19.72
C GLU A 543 6.39 30.91 21.09
N ASN A 544 5.64 30.85 22.19
CA ASN A 544 6.17 30.59 23.53
C ASN A 544 5.86 29.14 23.98
N ASP A 545 6.23 28.80 25.22
CA ASP A 545 5.95 27.49 25.81
C ASP A 545 4.49 27.35 26.32
N ASP A 546 3.65 28.38 26.18
CA ASP A 546 2.20 28.34 26.47
C ASP A 546 1.42 27.88 25.24
N GLY A 547 0.50 26.91 25.33
CA GLY A 547 -0.26 26.46 24.16
C GLY A 547 -0.61 24.98 24.18
N PRO A 548 -1.53 24.55 23.31
CA PRO A 548 -2.04 23.18 23.31
C PRO A 548 -1.01 22.20 22.72
N ASP A 549 -1.02 20.96 23.22
CA ASP A 549 -0.34 19.85 22.56
C ASP A 549 -1.09 19.52 21.26
N ARG A 550 -0.50 19.87 20.11
CA ARG A 550 -1.10 19.70 18.78
C ARG A 550 -0.05 19.44 17.70
N HIS A 551 -0.50 19.19 16.47
CA HIS A 551 0.37 19.09 15.31
C HIS A 551 1.13 20.40 15.06
N PHE A 552 2.36 20.26 14.55
CA PHE A 552 3.22 21.37 14.22
C PHE A 552 2.67 22.20 13.06
N GLY A 553 3.01 23.49 13.04
CA GLY A 553 2.88 24.34 11.88
C GLY A 553 3.89 25.48 11.95
N TRP A 554 4.24 26.00 10.77
CA TRP A 554 5.22 27.06 10.65
C TRP A 554 4.68 28.40 11.15
N ASP A 555 5.59 29.33 11.44
CA ASP A 555 5.24 30.68 11.92
C ASP A 555 4.32 31.44 10.96
N ASN A 556 4.49 31.25 9.65
CA ASN A 556 3.65 31.81 8.58
C ASN A 556 2.24 31.18 8.49
N GLU A 557 1.99 30.09 9.22
CA GLU A 557 0.67 29.45 9.34
C GLU A 557 -0.11 29.94 10.57
N LYS A 558 0.44 30.93 11.28
CA LYS A 558 -0.08 31.46 12.55
C LYS A 558 -0.24 32.98 12.46
N PRO A 559 -1.14 33.60 13.25
CA PRO A 559 -2.17 32.97 14.08
C PRO A 559 -3.37 32.47 13.25
N GLN A 560 -4.36 31.85 13.91
CA GLN A 560 -5.63 31.53 13.27
C GLN A 560 -6.41 32.81 12.96
N ARG A 561 -7.12 32.81 11.84
CA ARG A 561 -7.98 33.92 11.42
C ARG A 561 -9.24 33.40 10.73
N TRP A 562 -10.30 34.21 10.78
CA TRP A 562 -11.57 33.94 10.10
C TRP A 562 -11.67 34.75 8.81
N ILE A 563 -12.10 34.09 7.73
CA ILE A 563 -12.19 34.71 6.41
C ILE A 563 -13.53 34.34 5.75
N ASP A 564 -14.22 35.34 5.20
CA ASP A 564 -15.39 35.14 4.37
C ASP A 564 -14.98 34.87 2.92
N VAL A 565 -15.37 33.70 2.40
CA VAL A 565 -15.12 33.27 1.03
C VAL A 565 -16.44 33.32 0.25
N PRO A 566 -16.53 34.11 -0.84
CA PRO A 566 -17.70 34.14 -1.72
C PRO A 566 -17.98 32.78 -2.38
N ALA A 567 -19.17 32.60 -2.93
CA ALA A 567 -19.47 31.41 -3.74
C ALA A 567 -18.68 31.44 -5.06
N PHE A 568 -18.21 30.28 -5.51
CA PHE A 568 -17.50 30.11 -6.77
C PHE A 568 -17.72 28.70 -7.34
N GLU A 569 -17.22 28.43 -8.53
CA GLU A 569 -17.18 27.08 -9.11
C GLU A 569 -15.73 26.63 -9.26
N ALA A 570 -15.47 25.35 -9.01
CA ALA A 570 -14.15 24.75 -9.19
C ALA A 570 -14.24 23.41 -9.91
N GLN A 571 -13.19 23.07 -10.65
CA GLN A 571 -13.05 21.76 -11.27
C GLN A 571 -12.61 20.70 -10.26
N ALA A 572 -13.07 19.47 -10.43
CA ALA A 572 -12.86 18.36 -9.48
C ALA A 572 -11.44 17.74 -9.53
N ARG A 573 -10.66 18.04 -10.57
CA ARG A 573 -9.27 17.59 -10.72
C ARG A 573 -8.37 18.74 -11.18
N PRO A 574 -7.06 18.70 -10.89
CA PRO A 574 -6.10 19.65 -11.43
C PRO A 574 -6.04 19.61 -12.97
N LEU A 575 -5.44 20.65 -13.55
CA LEU A 575 -5.08 20.68 -14.97
C LEU A 575 -4.16 19.51 -15.29
N THR A 576 -4.43 18.80 -16.38
CA THR A 576 -3.59 17.69 -16.82
C THR A 576 -2.58 18.10 -17.88
N ASN A 577 -1.60 17.24 -18.15
CA ASN A 577 -0.71 17.37 -19.30
C ASN A 577 -1.49 17.46 -20.62
N GLU A 578 -2.63 16.77 -20.76
CA GLU A 578 -3.50 16.90 -21.93
C GLU A 578 -4.12 18.31 -22.04
N ASP A 579 -4.64 18.85 -20.93
CA ASP A 579 -5.21 20.20 -20.91
C ASP A 579 -4.17 21.25 -21.31
N TYR A 580 -2.95 21.14 -20.77
CA TYR A 580 -1.83 22.03 -21.09
C TYR A 580 -1.29 21.83 -22.52
N ALA A 581 -1.20 20.59 -22.99
CA ALA A 581 -0.82 20.28 -24.37
C ALA A 581 -1.78 20.92 -25.38
N ARG A 582 -3.10 20.89 -25.12
CA ARG A 582 -4.09 21.56 -25.97
C ARG A 582 -3.91 23.06 -25.97
N TYR A 583 -3.67 23.66 -24.80
CA TYR A 583 -3.35 25.09 -24.70
C TYR A 583 -2.15 25.47 -25.58
N LEU A 584 -1.02 24.77 -25.45
CA LEU A 584 0.18 25.02 -26.26
C LEU A 584 -0.10 24.84 -27.76
N TYR A 585 -0.74 23.72 -28.12
CA TYR A 585 -1.05 23.37 -29.52
C TYR A 585 -1.95 24.40 -30.21
N HIS A 586 -2.96 24.92 -29.51
CA HIS A 586 -3.92 25.86 -30.10
C HIS A 586 -3.49 27.32 -30.05
N THR A 587 -2.59 27.67 -29.12
CA THR A 587 -2.02 29.02 -29.04
C THR A 587 -0.75 29.18 -29.86
N GLY A 588 -0.18 28.08 -30.37
CA GLY A 588 1.09 28.09 -31.11
C GLY A 588 2.28 28.41 -30.23
N GLN A 589 2.21 28.07 -28.94
CA GLN A 589 3.33 28.23 -28.01
C GLN A 589 4.23 26.99 -28.06
N ASP A 590 5.50 27.21 -28.39
CA ASP A 590 6.50 26.15 -28.55
C ASP A 590 7.39 25.94 -27.32
N VAL A 591 7.30 26.82 -26.32
CA VAL A 591 8.08 26.71 -25.08
C VAL A 591 7.43 25.66 -24.18
N LEU A 592 8.15 24.55 -23.98
CA LEU A 592 7.75 23.48 -23.08
C LEU A 592 8.03 23.87 -21.62
N PRO A 593 7.20 23.42 -20.66
CA PRO A 593 7.45 23.67 -19.25
C PRO A 593 8.68 22.88 -18.80
N ALA A 594 9.33 23.31 -17.72
CA ALA A 594 10.56 22.68 -17.22
C ALA A 594 10.39 21.21 -16.78
N SER A 595 9.15 20.77 -16.57
CA SER A 595 8.80 19.38 -16.28
C SER A 595 8.77 18.49 -17.54
N TRP A 596 8.83 19.07 -18.73
CA TRP A 596 8.83 18.34 -20.00
C TRP A 596 10.23 18.37 -20.63
N VAL A 597 10.47 17.44 -21.52
CA VAL A 597 11.68 17.38 -22.34
C VAL A 597 11.29 16.96 -23.76
N SER A 598 11.97 17.53 -24.75
CA SER A 598 11.87 17.06 -26.12
C SER A 598 13.04 16.15 -26.43
N GLU A 599 12.74 14.97 -26.96
CA GLU A 599 13.76 14.08 -27.49
C GLU A 599 14.31 14.71 -28.76
N ARG A 600 15.50 15.32 -28.69
CA ARG A 600 16.20 15.70 -29.91
C ARG A 600 16.51 14.41 -30.66
N SER A 601 15.87 14.20 -31.81
CA SER A 601 16.33 13.20 -32.76
C SER A 601 17.80 13.51 -33.06
N SER A 602 18.71 12.64 -32.64
CA SER A 602 20.14 12.70 -32.99
C SER A 602 20.39 12.41 -34.49
N HIS A 603 19.36 12.54 -35.33
CA HIS A 603 19.33 12.25 -36.77
C HIS A 603 18.57 13.35 -37.53
N CYS A 604 19.02 14.60 -37.43
CA CYS A 604 18.72 15.60 -38.46
C CYS A 604 20.04 16.14 -39.00
N GLY A 605 20.43 15.62 -40.17
CA GLY A 605 21.44 16.28 -41.00
C GLY A 605 20.97 17.69 -41.40
N PRO A 606 21.88 18.60 -41.77
CA PRO A 606 21.51 19.95 -42.14
C PRO A 606 20.80 19.94 -43.49
N GLY A 607 19.45 19.96 -43.49
CA GLY A 607 18.69 20.24 -44.70
C GLY A 607 17.32 19.59 -44.85
N ASP A 608 16.41 19.69 -43.86
CA ASP A 608 14.99 19.43 -44.12
C ASP A 608 14.14 20.64 -43.68
N PRO A 609 13.22 21.14 -44.52
CA PRO A 609 12.74 22.51 -44.42
C PRO A 609 11.69 22.68 -43.33
N ARG A 610 11.91 23.74 -42.53
CA ARG A 610 10.85 24.46 -41.82
C ARG A 610 9.79 24.88 -42.85
N ASP A 611 8.54 24.51 -42.60
CA ASP A 611 7.31 25.29 -42.87
C ASP A 611 6.14 24.38 -43.26
N ALA A 612 5.27 24.15 -42.28
CA ALA A 612 3.84 23.98 -42.54
C ALA A 612 3.10 24.88 -41.55
N LEU A 613 3.17 26.18 -41.80
CA LEU A 613 2.26 27.20 -41.26
C LEU A 613 0.83 26.85 -41.69
N ILE A 614 0.13 26.05 -40.88
CA ILE A 614 -1.32 25.91 -41.00
C ILE A 614 -1.94 27.11 -40.30
N ASN A 615 -2.45 28.06 -41.10
CA ASN A 615 -3.37 29.11 -40.67
C ASN A 615 -4.47 28.52 -39.77
N ARG A 616 -4.52 28.87 -38.48
CA ARG A 616 -5.58 28.45 -37.57
C ARG A 616 -6.14 29.61 -36.75
N HIS A 617 -6.95 30.43 -37.41
CA HIS A 617 -8.00 31.16 -36.71
C HIS A 617 -9.22 30.25 -36.60
N SER A 618 -9.47 29.71 -35.40
CA SER A 618 -10.71 29.00 -35.07
C SER A 618 -11.35 29.68 -33.88
N SER A 619 -12.55 30.21 -34.10
CA SER A 619 -13.42 30.74 -33.05
C SER A 619 -13.84 29.61 -32.09
N TYR A 620 -13.54 29.80 -30.81
CA TYR A 620 -13.95 28.96 -29.70
C TYR A 620 -15.48 29.02 -29.54
N GLN A 621 -16.18 27.94 -29.85
CA GLN A 621 -17.57 27.73 -29.42
C GLN A 621 -17.71 26.31 -28.86
N ASN A 622 -18.16 26.24 -27.60
CA ASN A 622 -18.58 25.03 -26.88
C ASN A 622 -17.58 23.86 -26.82
N GLY A 623 -16.56 24.02 -25.99
CA GLY A 623 -16.15 22.99 -25.02
C GLY A 623 -15.34 21.77 -25.50
N LEU A 624 -15.09 21.60 -26.81
CA LEU A 624 -14.19 20.55 -27.29
C LEU A 624 -13.28 21.10 -28.39
N SER A 625 -12.05 21.45 -28.02
CA SER A 625 -10.99 21.69 -28.99
C SER A 625 -10.69 20.40 -29.76
N PRO A 626 -10.28 20.47 -31.05
CA PRO A 626 -9.87 19.30 -31.81
C PRO A 626 -8.85 18.45 -31.04
N PRO A 627 -8.87 17.11 -31.19
CA PRO A 627 -7.94 16.24 -30.50
C PRO A 627 -6.49 16.57 -30.90
N LEU A 628 -5.57 16.34 -29.96
CA LEU A 628 -4.13 16.41 -30.23
C LEU A 628 -3.77 15.38 -31.29
N THR A 629 -2.92 15.75 -32.24
CA THR A 629 -2.42 14.82 -33.26
C THR A 629 -1.27 13.99 -32.72
N ASP A 630 -1.16 12.72 -33.11
CA ASP A 630 -0.02 11.85 -32.74
C ASP A 630 1.34 12.49 -33.07
N ALA A 631 1.42 13.19 -34.21
CA ALA A 631 2.61 13.94 -34.62
C ALA A 631 3.02 15.05 -33.65
N TYR A 632 2.06 15.63 -32.91
CA TYR A 632 2.36 16.65 -31.90
C TYR A 632 2.86 16.01 -30.59
N LEU A 633 2.31 14.85 -30.20
CA LEU A 633 2.70 14.14 -28.98
C LEU A 633 4.08 13.49 -29.11
N THR A 634 4.40 13.01 -30.32
CA THR A 634 5.66 12.33 -30.63
C THR A 634 6.88 13.18 -30.27
N GLY A 635 7.86 12.58 -29.59
CA GLY A 635 9.12 13.23 -29.21
C GLY A 635 9.02 14.21 -28.04
N LYS A 636 7.90 14.20 -27.30
CA LYS A 636 7.73 14.92 -26.03
C LYS A 636 7.59 13.92 -24.89
N SER A 637 8.30 14.17 -23.80
CA SER A 637 8.30 13.31 -22.62
C SER A 637 8.20 14.16 -21.35
N ILE A 638 7.61 13.59 -20.31
CA ILE A 638 7.57 14.15 -18.95
C ILE A 638 8.82 13.69 -18.21
N ARG A 639 9.51 14.61 -17.54
CA ARG A 639 10.62 14.30 -16.64
C ARG A 639 10.07 13.65 -15.39
N THR A 640 10.57 12.46 -15.06
CA THR A 640 10.26 11.75 -13.82
C THR A 640 11.55 11.28 -13.17
N VAL A 641 11.46 10.87 -11.90
CA VAL A 641 12.61 10.23 -11.21
C VAL A 641 12.97 8.89 -11.84
N TYR A 642 12.10 8.29 -12.67
CA TYR A 642 12.37 7.08 -13.45
C TYR A 642 12.92 7.39 -14.86
N GLY A 643 13.27 8.65 -15.13
CA GLY A 643 13.66 9.14 -16.45
C GLY A 643 12.49 9.70 -17.27
N PRO A 644 12.72 10.06 -18.53
CA PRO A 644 11.67 10.60 -19.40
C PRO A 644 10.59 9.56 -19.72
N ILE A 645 9.32 9.92 -19.50
CA ILE A 645 8.15 9.10 -19.85
C ILE A 645 7.39 9.78 -20.99
N SER A 646 7.11 9.05 -22.07
CA SER A 646 6.38 9.59 -23.24
C SER A 646 5.10 10.32 -22.81
N LEU A 647 4.89 11.54 -23.33
CA LEU A 647 3.73 12.37 -23.03
C LEU A 647 2.41 11.63 -23.30
N GLU A 648 2.38 10.74 -24.29
CA GLU A 648 1.20 9.95 -24.66
C GLU A 648 0.71 9.03 -23.53
N HIS A 649 1.61 8.62 -22.63
CA HIS A 649 1.29 7.76 -21.48
C HIS A 649 1.01 8.57 -20.19
N ALA A 650 1.27 9.87 -20.22
CA ALA A 650 1.17 10.77 -19.06
C ALA A 650 0.14 11.90 -19.27
N LEU A 651 -0.71 11.82 -20.29
CA LEU A 651 -1.72 12.82 -20.64
C LEU A 651 -2.70 13.12 -19.49
N ASP A 652 -3.06 12.11 -18.70
CA ASP A 652 -4.01 12.22 -17.58
C ASP A 652 -3.34 12.66 -16.27
N TRP A 653 -2.02 12.83 -16.24
CA TRP A 653 -1.31 13.28 -15.04
C TRP A 653 -1.47 14.79 -14.85
N PRO A 654 -1.46 15.30 -13.61
CA PRO A 654 -1.38 16.73 -13.34
C PRO A 654 -0.15 17.35 -14.03
N VAL A 655 -0.33 18.49 -14.68
CA VAL A 655 0.79 19.23 -15.28
C VAL A 655 1.59 19.94 -14.18
N PHE A 656 2.92 19.86 -14.28
CA PHE A 656 3.83 20.64 -13.42
C PHE A 656 4.44 21.79 -14.23
N ALA A 657 4.07 23.03 -13.92
CA ALA A 657 4.55 24.21 -14.62
C ALA A 657 4.58 25.42 -13.67
N SER A 658 5.21 26.51 -14.08
CA SER A 658 5.25 27.75 -13.28
C SER A 658 3.86 28.36 -13.10
N TYR A 659 3.72 29.22 -12.08
CA TYR A 659 2.48 29.95 -11.83
C TYR A 659 1.99 30.71 -13.08
N ASP A 660 2.88 31.41 -13.77
CA ASP A 660 2.54 32.20 -14.96
C ASP A 660 2.05 31.32 -16.13
N GLU A 661 2.68 30.16 -16.33
CA GLU A 661 2.25 29.18 -17.34
C GLU A 661 0.85 28.65 -17.03
N LEU A 662 0.61 28.22 -15.79
CA LEU A 662 -0.68 27.68 -15.37
C LEU A 662 -1.77 28.76 -15.37
N SER A 663 -1.44 30.00 -14.99
CA SER A 663 -2.37 31.12 -14.98
C SER A 663 -2.83 31.49 -16.40
N ARG A 664 -1.91 31.51 -17.37
CA ARG A 664 -2.26 31.70 -18.79
C ARG A 664 -3.10 30.56 -19.34
N CYS A 665 -2.75 29.31 -19.03
CA CYS A 665 -3.53 28.14 -19.44
C CYS A 665 -4.95 28.18 -18.84
N ALA A 666 -5.07 28.45 -17.53
CA ALA A 666 -6.36 28.57 -16.86
C ALA A 666 -7.23 29.68 -17.48
N THR A 667 -6.63 30.83 -17.78
CA THR A 667 -7.32 31.95 -18.45
C THR A 667 -7.83 31.55 -19.84
N TRP A 668 -7.02 30.83 -20.62
CA TRP A 668 -7.43 30.30 -21.93
C TRP A 668 -8.58 29.29 -21.82
N MET A 669 -8.63 28.51 -20.73
CA MET A 669 -9.74 27.62 -20.39
C MET A 669 -10.93 28.32 -19.74
N HIS A 670 -10.98 29.66 -19.76
CA HIS A 670 -12.03 30.49 -19.14
C HIS A 670 -12.13 30.35 -17.62
N GLY A 671 -11.01 30.07 -16.94
CA GLY A 671 -10.91 30.00 -15.49
C GLY A 671 -9.75 30.84 -14.94
N ARG A 672 -9.42 30.62 -13.66
CA ARG A 672 -8.25 31.19 -12.98
C ARG A 672 -7.75 30.23 -11.91
N ILE A 673 -6.54 30.47 -11.41
CA ILE A 673 -6.02 29.77 -10.23
C ILE A 673 -6.82 30.25 -9.00
N PRO A 674 -7.34 29.35 -8.15
CA PRO A 674 -8.03 29.72 -6.92
C PRO A 674 -7.05 30.31 -5.90
N SER A 675 -7.54 31.21 -5.06
CA SER A 675 -6.82 31.67 -3.85
C SER A 675 -6.66 30.54 -2.84
N VAL A 676 -5.74 30.70 -1.88
CA VAL A 676 -5.55 29.69 -0.81
C VAL A 676 -6.82 29.54 0.03
N GLU A 677 -7.55 30.63 0.27
CA GLU A 677 -8.82 30.64 0.99
C GLU A 677 -9.92 29.88 0.24
N GLU A 678 -10.02 30.04 -1.07
CA GLU A 678 -10.95 29.27 -1.90
C GLU A 678 -10.60 27.78 -1.88
N VAL A 679 -9.31 27.42 -1.98
CA VAL A 679 -8.87 26.03 -1.85
C VAL A 679 -9.26 25.45 -0.49
N ARG A 680 -9.05 26.18 0.62
CA ARG A 680 -9.50 25.75 1.95
C ARG A 680 -11.03 25.61 2.04
N SER A 681 -11.78 26.51 1.40
CA SER A 681 -13.24 26.40 1.31
C SER A 681 -13.71 25.15 0.55
N ILE A 682 -12.96 24.70 -0.48
CA ILE A 682 -13.25 23.43 -1.17
C ILE A 682 -13.14 22.25 -0.18
N TYR A 683 -12.04 22.16 0.57
CA TYR A 683 -11.83 21.08 1.54
C TYR A 683 -12.91 21.08 2.62
N ASN A 684 -13.21 22.25 3.22
CA ASN A 684 -14.25 22.39 4.23
C ASN A 684 -15.65 21.99 3.73
N TYR A 685 -15.93 22.20 2.44
CA TYR A 685 -17.20 21.78 1.83
C TYR A 685 -17.25 20.27 1.55
N VAL A 686 -16.13 19.66 1.16
CA VAL A 686 -16.09 18.27 0.67
C VAL A 686 -15.89 17.26 1.80
N ASP A 687 -15.01 17.52 2.77
CA ASP A 687 -14.59 16.52 3.75
C ASP A 687 -15.72 16.04 4.68
N PRO A 688 -16.60 16.91 5.22
CA PRO A 688 -17.77 16.46 5.98
C PRO A 688 -18.73 15.59 5.16
N ASN A 689 -18.82 15.83 3.85
CA ASN A 689 -19.67 15.07 2.94
C ASN A 689 -19.09 13.69 2.58
N LYS A 690 -17.76 13.56 2.54
CA LYS A 690 -17.08 12.26 2.45
C LYS A 690 -17.34 11.42 3.71
N ASN A 691 -17.20 12.03 4.88
CA ASN A 691 -17.48 11.35 6.15
C ASN A 691 -18.94 10.96 6.27
N LYS A 692 -19.91 11.78 5.86
CA LYS A 692 -21.33 11.37 5.83
C LYS A 692 -21.62 10.24 4.84
N LYS A 693 -20.91 10.12 3.72
CA LYS A 693 -21.06 8.97 2.82
C LYS A 693 -20.43 7.71 3.40
N ALA A 694 -19.20 7.80 3.91
CA ALA A 694 -18.52 6.71 4.63
C ALA A 694 -19.32 6.27 5.86
N ASP A 695 -19.87 7.23 6.60
CA ASP A 695 -20.76 7.01 7.73
C ASP A 695 -22.12 6.51 7.26
N SER A 696 -22.71 6.92 6.14
CA SER A 696 -23.97 6.32 5.66
C SER A 696 -23.78 4.85 5.24
N ILE A 697 -22.58 4.51 4.76
CA ILE A 697 -22.13 3.15 4.51
C ILE A 697 -21.90 2.40 5.85
N ASN A 698 -21.44 3.09 6.90
CA ASN A 698 -21.24 2.51 8.24
C ASN A 698 -22.47 2.57 9.20
N THR A 699 -23.46 3.46 8.97
CA THR A 699 -24.58 3.80 9.88
C THR A 699 -25.89 3.12 9.51
N LYS A 700 -25.96 2.45 8.34
CA LYS A 700 -26.65 1.17 8.30
C LYS A 700 -25.87 0.22 9.21
N LYS A 701 -26.11 0.30 10.53
CA LYS A 701 -25.41 -0.43 11.59
C LYS A 701 -25.20 -1.90 11.22
N VAL A 702 -24.04 -2.21 10.64
CA VAL A 702 -23.48 -3.55 10.61
C VAL A 702 -22.62 -3.63 11.86
N SER A 703 -23.19 -4.30 12.86
CA SER A 703 -22.47 -4.75 14.04
C SER A 703 -21.16 -5.41 13.62
N ALA A 704 -20.04 -4.86 14.08
CA ALA A 704 -18.70 -5.45 13.95
C ALA A 704 -18.70 -6.92 14.38
N VAL A 705 -18.63 -7.86 13.45
CA VAL A 705 -18.58 -9.30 13.76
C VAL A 705 -17.83 -10.09 12.68
N ASN A 706 -16.74 -10.72 13.12
CA ASN A 706 -15.97 -11.83 12.54
C ASN A 706 -14.92 -11.59 11.46
N GLY A 707 -13.67 -11.54 11.94
CA GLY A 707 -12.55 -12.30 11.41
C GLY A 707 -11.53 -12.47 12.53
N GLN A 708 -11.50 -13.60 13.25
CA GLN A 708 -10.46 -13.87 14.25
C GLN A 708 -10.01 -15.33 14.19
N VAL A 709 -8.99 -15.58 13.38
CA VAL A 709 -7.58 -15.65 13.83
C VAL A 709 -7.46 -15.21 15.30
N SER A 710 -7.26 -16.14 16.24
CA SER A 710 -7.32 -15.85 17.68
C SER A 710 -6.12 -15.00 18.12
N PRO A 711 -6.29 -13.70 18.44
CA PRO A 711 -5.20 -12.91 18.98
C PRO A 711 -5.31 -13.04 20.50
N SER A 712 -4.36 -13.73 21.13
CA SER A 712 -4.14 -13.53 22.56
C SER A 712 -3.65 -12.10 22.77
N PHE A 713 -4.57 -11.17 23.02
CA PHE A 713 -4.25 -9.75 23.25
C PHE A 713 -3.62 -9.55 24.64
N PRO A 714 -2.57 -8.70 24.77
CA PRO A 714 -2.21 -8.09 26.03
C PRO A 714 -3.27 -7.03 26.44
N ASP A 715 -3.69 -7.04 27.71
CA ASP A 715 -4.80 -6.24 28.26
C ASP A 715 -4.68 -4.69 28.12
N LYS A 716 -3.55 -4.17 27.62
CA LYS A 716 -3.32 -2.71 27.51
C LYS A 716 -4.06 -2.00 26.36
N TYR A 717 -4.56 -2.72 25.36
CA TYR A 717 -5.19 -2.11 24.18
C TYR A 717 -6.72 -2.17 24.14
N LYS A 718 -7.37 -2.85 25.10
CA LYS A 718 -8.83 -2.85 25.22
C LYS A 718 -9.39 -1.52 25.78
N LEU A 719 -8.57 -0.70 26.46
CA LEU A 719 -9.02 0.57 27.03
C LEU A 719 -9.25 1.68 25.99
N LEU A 720 -8.47 1.72 24.89
CA LEU A 720 -8.58 2.77 23.88
C LEU A 720 -9.87 2.71 23.05
N MET A 721 -10.46 1.52 22.88
CA MET A 721 -11.74 1.34 22.18
C MET A 721 -12.96 1.62 23.07
N ALA A 722 -12.78 1.75 24.39
CA ALA A 722 -13.88 2.03 25.33
C ALA A 722 -14.04 3.53 25.66
N GLU A 723 -12.97 4.34 25.54
CA GLU A 723 -13.01 5.78 25.88
C GLU A 723 -13.57 6.68 24.76
N GLN A 724 -13.63 6.20 23.50
CA GLN A 724 -14.26 6.94 22.39
C GLN A 724 -15.80 6.85 22.36
N ALA A 725 -16.42 6.06 23.23
CA ALA A 725 -17.88 5.92 23.30
C ALA A 725 -18.55 6.81 24.37
N SER A 726 -17.78 7.65 25.09
CA SER A 726 -18.30 8.49 26.19
C SER A 726 -18.20 10.00 26.01
N PHE A 727 -17.91 10.48 24.79
CA PHE A 727 -18.07 11.90 24.43
C PHE A 727 -18.78 12.05 23.08
N GLN A 728 -20.08 11.77 23.06
CA GLN A 728 -21.07 12.36 22.15
C GLN A 728 -22.41 12.49 22.88
#